data_AF-A0A4Y6PWF7-F1
#
_entry.id   AF-A0A4Y6PWF7-F1
#
_cell.length_a   1.000
_cell.length_b   1.000
_cell.length_c   1.000
_cell.angle_alpha   90.00
_cell.angle_beta   90.00
_cell.angle_gamma   90.00
#
_symmetry.space_group_name_H-M   'P 1'
#
loop_
_entity.id
_entity.type
_entity.pdbx_description
1 polymer ?
#
loop_
_entity_poly.entity_id
_entity_poly.type
_entity_poly.pdbx_seq_one_letter_code
_entity_poly.pdbx_strand_id
1 'polypeptide(L)'
;MSMSDASATPAFVDWHELSTDLSPAELQAAIDAADWEHFVAARDLPELRARLERLAETDGVGELHHACTAAIRARGAQLRPRFRHTEPFVAYALSPDGEHLAVGTWVGADYNAGGTLQIWEVATGRLVNVLDGVDGGVGWPGYANCIQWSPDGSRVGAAFSTNAVGDFAPFGARNEPGTWVAVTHGWSRPPAWCWRPDGQAVAVGCWGPSAVPGCIAEFQTDHVYEDDAGWFADELGEPIVEALTLEDGDVEEIQPQEFLQFSPEGTHLFGHNGHLQAYAIDVASGDIEWLSTVGRHVAWRPDGAVFAHDLTGLVFYDADSGLPTSQMPMHMGGSELSWAPGADSRLLAMVVEPDNQFGADPGVHLYDDGEYLGSVDLAPGAPGDIWDFEDAKLWAWAPGGKRAACLTAQATVEVFAVGAEPEHLATLEVDEPTAGILWGANDTIVCVGKEHLAFWDLARATQRSDDETWWVVDRRFAWPTQWDEAPAGEAVPFDGHQPAEPDEPAELDLGSEATLDDIFSVHRESLGGLGAGWRSHTADHHREVAVMLAERGEVEAARQAAESAATDHGFVAANADIAVIFARNGHTEAAQTALATAEMFAEHGIEGWATTFAYAPLAAANHVLGNEARADELFEMARENIEQEANAFQRYLALARGYLAMGDYDAADAAILEGPWDSGWLNHFLSAYLVDLARHGEFDRLDSMLDRCEAAGMNISEFRLADGIVDALIDAEQYERAWQLLARFDGLSVTHYREQIVTAMLENGHREDSIELSARYLDENREYVGMLLDWAELLVRLDERGADALAVELEERVDEILAAWKPADALQKWGALASATGRTVEALAIVDEFDDETNQFAALCGLGSTHEEGLEREKLFERAELLLDILGGDELAHVLRLAKAAHRAGDAARHERLFGRATALATDGTRDKRFALSDLQDAQISVGDLAAAYETLREQTPTNRRYEMDTLLDACAQAGEYGAVRQLLEQLPAEDLNDRTQHALRALRMATCGRNYGPCW
;
A
#
# COMPACT_ATOMS: atom_id res chain seq x y z
N MET A 1 50.59 31.51 42.55
CA MET A 1 50.13 30.73 41.39
C MET A 1 48.96 29.89 41.85
N SER A 2 47.76 30.47 41.81
CA SER A 2 46.50 29.74 41.87
C SER A 2 46.03 29.55 40.43
N MET A 3 45.44 28.39 40.12
CA MET A 3 44.70 28.22 38.88
C MET A 3 43.47 29.11 38.91
N SER A 4 43.12 29.70 37.77
CA SER A 4 41.96 30.56 37.59
C SER A 4 40.69 29.74 37.42
N ASP A 5 39.57 30.28 37.90
CA ASP A 5 38.24 29.74 37.66
C ASP A 5 38.01 29.43 36.17
N ALA A 6 37.52 28.22 35.89
CA ALA A 6 36.83 27.96 34.64
C ALA A 6 35.49 28.70 34.68
N SER A 7 35.17 29.45 33.63
CA SER A 7 33.94 30.22 33.54
C SER A 7 32.73 29.31 33.59
N ALA A 8 31.98 29.36 34.69
CA ALA A 8 30.63 28.83 34.72
C ALA A 8 29.78 29.59 33.69
N THR A 9 29.23 28.87 32.73
CA THR A 9 28.17 29.37 31.84
C THR A 9 27.00 29.83 32.73
N PRO A 10 26.34 30.96 32.45
CA PRO A 10 25.16 31.33 33.21
C PRO A 10 24.09 30.24 33.09
N ALA A 11 23.50 29.86 34.23
CA ALA A 11 22.47 28.84 34.31
C ALA A 11 21.10 29.50 34.41
N PHE A 12 20.11 28.90 33.75
CA PHE A 12 18.72 29.36 33.75
C PHE A 12 18.10 29.32 35.16
N VAL A 13 18.10 28.12 35.76
CA VAL A 13 17.76 27.82 37.15
C VAL A 13 18.69 26.69 37.59
N ASP A 14 19.26 26.76 38.79
CA ASP A 14 19.96 25.61 39.37
C ASP A 14 18.94 24.68 40.04
N TRP A 15 18.47 23.69 39.28
CA TRP A 15 17.49 22.71 39.74
C TRP A 15 18.02 21.77 40.85
N HIS A 16 19.34 21.73 41.10
CA HIS A 16 19.96 20.90 42.14
C HIS A 16 20.08 21.63 43.49
N GLU A 17 20.12 22.98 43.50
CA GLU A 17 20.04 23.76 44.74
C GLU A 17 18.60 23.90 45.28
N LEU A 18 17.60 23.61 44.45
CA LEU A 18 16.17 23.64 44.82
C LEU A 18 15.65 22.27 45.27
N SER A 19 14.70 22.27 46.21
CA SER A 19 13.96 21.06 46.58
C SER A 19 13.19 20.51 45.37
N THR A 20 12.95 19.20 45.34
CA THR A 20 11.97 18.61 44.41
C THR A 20 10.55 19.05 44.75
N ASP A 21 10.26 19.28 46.03
CA ASP A 21 8.90 19.48 46.55
C ASP A 21 8.66 20.96 46.90
N LEU A 22 8.82 21.83 45.90
CA LEU A 22 8.55 23.27 46.01
C LEU A 22 7.04 23.51 46.11
N SER A 23 6.62 24.45 46.94
CA SER A 23 5.26 24.98 46.87
C SER A 23 5.06 25.81 45.58
N PRO A 24 3.80 26.00 45.11
CA PRO A 24 3.52 26.75 43.88
C PRO A 24 4.17 28.16 43.87
N ALA A 25 4.19 28.82 45.03
CA ALA A 25 4.78 30.15 45.20
C ALA A 25 6.33 30.15 45.15
N GLU A 26 6.97 29.05 45.56
CA GLU A 26 8.44 28.91 45.49
C GLU A 26 8.88 28.57 44.07
N LEU A 27 8.11 27.75 43.34
CA LEU A 27 8.34 27.49 41.92
C LEU A 27 8.13 28.75 41.08
N GLN A 28 7.06 29.52 41.32
CA GLN A 28 6.85 30.83 40.69
C GLN A 28 8.04 31.77 40.94
N ALA A 29 8.50 31.89 42.19
CA ALA A 29 9.63 32.75 42.53
C ALA A 29 10.96 32.33 41.87
N ALA A 30 11.17 31.02 41.66
CA ALA A 30 12.32 30.51 40.93
C ALA A 30 12.24 30.89 39.43
N ILE A 31 11.06 30.79 38.82
CA ILE A 31 10.82 31.13 37.41
C ILE A 31 10.86 32.65 37.15
N ASP A 32 10.33 33.47 38.06
CA ASP A 32 10.41 34.94 37.99
C ASP A 32 11.86 35.45 38.09
N ALA A 33 12.74 34.69 38.75
CA ALA A 33 14.16 34.99 38.89
C ALA A 33 15.04 34.35 37.80
N ALA A 34 14.47 33.49 36.94
CA ALA A 34 15.22 32.69 35.99
C ALA A 34 15.73 33.52 34.80
N ASP A 35 16.99 33.29 34.41
CA ASP A 35 17.56 33.94 33.23
C ASP A 35 17.21 33.16 31.96
N TRP A 36 16.04 33.48 31.41
CA TRP A 36 15.55 32.88 30.19
C TRP A 36 16.42 33.17 28.94
N GLU A 37 17.37 34.11 28.93
CA GLU A 37 18.32 34.24 27.80
C GLU A 37 19.34 33.08 27.79
N HIS A 38 19.55 32.43 28.95
CA HIS A 38 20.45 31.30 29.13
C HIS A 38 19.72 29.95 29.31
N PHE A 39 18.43 29.91 28.95
CA PHE A 39 17.63 28.70 28.85
C PHE A 39 18.12 27.79 27.72
N VAL A 40 18.42 26.53 28.04
CA VAL A 40 18.85 25.49 27.11
C VAL A 40 17.87 24.33 27.23
N ALA A 41 17.03 24.13 26.20
CA ALA A 41 15.97 23.11 26.20
C ALA A 41 16.49 21.71 26.60
N ALA A 42 17.65 21.31 26.09
CA ALA A 42 18.30 20.02 26.44
C ALA A 42 18.68 19.84 27.92
N ARG A 43 18.87 20.93 28.68
CA ARG A 43 19.33 20.94 30.07
C ARG A 43 18.20 21.21 31.05
N ASP A 44 17.41 22.25 30.77
CA ASP A 44 16.55 22.89 31.77
C ASP A 44 15.10 22.38 31.74
N LEU A 45 14.67 21.87 30.59
CA LEU A 45 13.29 21.60 30.27
C LEU A 45 12.71 20.32 30.89
N PRO A 46 13.47 19.19 31.01
CA PRO A 46 12.97 18.01 31.70
C PRO A 46 12.61 18.30 33.16
N GLU A 47 13.49 19.02 33.87
CA GLU A 47 13.29 19.34 35.29
C GLU A 47 12.25 20.45 35.52
N LEU A 48 12.11 21.39 34.58
CA LEU A 48 11.00 22.33 34.54
C LEU A 48 9.66 21.62 34.34
N ARG A 49 9.58 20.72 33.34
CA ARG A 49 8.41 19.88 33.04
C ARG A 49 7.99 19.07 34.27
N ALA A 50 8.90 18.28 34.85
CA ALA A 50 8.60 17.42 36.00
C ALA A 50 8.14 18.18 37.27
N ARG A 51 8.41 19.50 37.38
CA ARG A 51 7.86 20.36 38.44
C ARG A 51 6.50 20.96 38.07
N LEU A 52 6.30 21.33 36.81
CA LEU A 52 5.00 21.81 36.30
C LEU A 52 3.95 20.69 36.22
N GLU A 53 4.34 19.45 35.92
CA GLU A 53 3.47 18.26 35.94
C GLU A 53 2.93 18.01 37.35
N ARG A 54 3.82 17.92 38.36
CA ARG A 54 3.40 17.73 39.76
C ARG A 54 2.57 18.88 40.32
N LEU A 55 2.79 20.11 39.83
CA LEU A 55 1.92 21.25 40.12
C LEU A 55 0.54 21.11 39.47
N ALA A 56 0.47 20.59 38.24
CA ALA A 56 -0.80 20.33 37.55
C ALA A 56 -1.60 19.22 38.22
N GLU A 57 -0.93 18.20 38.78
CA GLU A 57 -1.56 17.12 39.56
C GLU A 57 -2.21 17.62 40.87
N THR A 58 -1.68 18.68 41.50
CA THR A 58 -2.22 19.23 42.76
C THR A 58 -3.23 20.36 42.56
N ASP A 59 -2.93 21.30 41.66
CA ASP A 59 -3.65 22.58 41.56
C ASP A 59 -4.24 22.83 40.16
N GLY A 60 -4.04 21.90 39.22
CA GLY A 60 -4.40 22.07 37.82
C GLY A 60 -3.43 22.98 37.05
N VAL A 61 -3.75 23.22 35.79
CA VAL A 61 -2.94 24.08 34.91
C VAL A 61 -3.34 25.53 35.12
N GLY A 62 -2.36 26.40 35.35
CA GLY A 62 -2.59 27.80 35.69
C GLY A 62 -1.54 28.78 35.15
N GLU A 63 -1.56 30.01 35.69
CA GLU A 63 -0.78 31.15 35.18
C GLU A 63 0.73 30.87 35.03
N LEU A 64 1.33 30.10 35.95
CA LEU A 64 2.74 29.72 35.88
C LEU A 64 3.04 28.81 34.69
N HIS A 65 2.16 27.86 34.37
CA HIS A 65 2.28 27.01 33.18
C HIS A 65 2.23 27.90 31.93
N HIS A 66 1.22 28.78 31.81
CA HIS A 66 1.07 29.68 30.67
C HIS A 66 2.28 30.62 30.49
N ALA A 67 2.84 31.15 31.59
CA ALA A 67 4.01 32.02 31.56
C ALA A 67 5.27 31.27 31.06
N CYS A 68 5.49 30.05 31.54
CA CYS A 68 6.57 29.19 31.03
C CYS A 68 6.39 28.87 29.54
N THR A 69 5.19 28.44 29.13
CA THR A 69 4.86 28.15 27.73
C THR A 69 5.10 29.36 26.83
N ALA A 70 4.66 30.56 27.22
CA ALA A 70 4.89 31.78 26.44
C ALA A 70 6.39 32.13 26.32
N ALA A 71 7.15 31.99 27.41
CA ALA A 71 8.59 32.23 27.42
C ALA A 71 9.35 31.25 26.50
N ILE A 72 8.94 29.98 26.46
CA ILE A 72 9.56 28.96 25.60
C ILE A 72 9.15 29.17 24.13
N ARG A 73 7.88 29.51 23.84
CA ARG A 73 7.42 29.84 22.46
C ARG A 73 8.16 31.03 21.85
N ALA A 74 8.45 32.06 22.64
CA ALA A 74 9.25 33.21 22.19
C ALA A 74 10.70 32.86 21.76
N ARG A 75 11.15 31.61 21.96
CA ARG A 75 12.51 31.12 21.69
C ARG A 75 12.60 30.10 20.55
N GLY A 76 11.52 29.90 19.80
CA GLY A 76 11.52 29.09 18.57
C GLY A 76 10.54 27.90 18.57
N ALA A 77 9.90 27.59 19.70
CA ALA A 77 9.00 26.43 19.78
C ALA A 77 7.85 26.47 18.76
N GLN A 78 7.70 25.39 18.00
CA GLN A 78 6.56 25.16 17.12
C GLN A 78 5.54 24.24 17.77
N LEU A 79 4.26 24.55 17.55
CA LEU A 79 3.15 23.75 18.01
C LEU A 79 2.89 22.67 16.95
N ARG A 80 3.04 21.40 17.30
CA ARG A 80 2.71 20.26 16.42
C ARG A 80 1.54 19.48 17.04
N PRO A 81 0.46 19.21 16.30
CA PRO A 81 -0.58 18.30 16.77
C PRO A 81 -0.03 16.87 16.88
N ARG A 82 -0.75 15.97 17.57
CA ARG A 82 -0.63 14.54 17.27
C ARG A 82 -0.99 14.36 15.81
N PHE A 83 -0.02 13.96 14.99
CA PHE A 83 -0.22 13.80 13.56
C PHE A 83 -0.94 12.46 13.35
N ARG A 84 -2.19 12.51 12.87
CA ARG A 84 -2.80 11.33 12.27
C ARG A 84 -2.11 11.14 10.93
N HIS A 85 -1.52 9.98 10.69
CA HIS A 85 -0.91 9.70 9.40
C HIS A 85 -2.00 9.60 8.32
N THR A 86 -1.65 9.94 7.09
CA THR A 86 -2.48 9.71 5.89
C THR A 86 -2.31 8.30 5.33
N GLU A 87 -1.15 7.68 5.59
CA GLU A 87 -0.77 6.35 5.11
C GLU A 87 -0.51 5.38 6.27
N PRO A 88 -0.72 4.06 6.08
CA PRO A 88 -0.40 3.05 7.08
C PRO A 88 1.08 3.02 7.45
N PHE A 89 1.37 2.72 8.71
CA PHE A 89 2.73 2.37 9.12
C PHE A 89 3.06 0.98 8.59
N VAL A 90 4.34 0.66 8.44
CA VAL A 90 4.79 -0.68 8.01
C VAL A 90 5.93 -1.24 8.86
N ALA A 91 6.61 -0.37 9.61
CA ALA A 91 7.76 -0.73 10.43
C ALA A 91 7.87 0.19 11.63
N TYR A 92 8.43 -0.31 12.73
CA TYR A 92 8.66 0.50 13.93
C TYR A 92 9.81 -0.06 14.78
N ALA A 93 10.41 0.79 15.62
CA ALA A 93 11.48 0.38 16.52
C ALA A 93 11.49 1.20 17.81
N LEU A 94 11.48 0.53 18.96
CA LEU A 94 11.73 1.16 20.26
C LEU A 94 13.23 1.47 20.41
N SER A 95 13.57 2.61 21.01
CA SER A 95 14.96 2.95 21.34
C SER A 95 15.51 2.06 22.47
N PRO A 96 16.84 1.88 22.59
CA PRO A 96 17.43 1.00 23.61
C PRO A 96 17.15 1.40 25.07
N ASP A 97 16.84 2.68 25.30
CA ASP A 97 16.41 3.23 26.60
C ASP A 97 14.89 3.13 26.84
N GLY A 98 14.11 2.74 25.82
CA GLY A 98 12.65 2.69 25.85
C GLY A 98 11.96 4.06 25.83
N GLU A 99 12.69 5.18 25.75
CA GLU A 99 12.11 6.53 25.83
C GLU A 99 11.47 6.97 24.52
N HIS A 100 11.91 6.42 23.38
CA HIS A 100 11.50 6.83 22.05
C HIS A 100 11.04 5.65 21.18
N LEU A 101 10.07 5.90 20.30
CA LEU A 101 9.57 4.95 19.30
C LEU A 101 9.73 5.58 17.92
N ALA A 102 10.47 4.93 17.03
CA ALA A 102 10.52 5.25 15.62
C ALA A 102 9.41 4.48 14.87
N VAL A 103 8.74 5.12 13.91
CA VAL A 103 7.66 4.54 13.11
C VAL A 103 7.82 5.01 11.65
N GLY A 104 7.81 4.08 10.71
CA GLY A 104 7.97 4.35 9.28
C GLY A 104 6.70 4.07 8.47
N THR A 105 6.46 4.89 7.45
CA THR A 105 5.41 4.65 6.44
C THR A 105 6.02 4.31 5.08
N TRP A 106 5.40 3.33 4.42
CA TRP A 106 5.62 3.06 3.00
C TRP A 106 4.81 4.04 2.14
N VAL A 107 5.09 4.08 0.83
CA VAL A 107 4.55 5.07 -0.13
C VAL A 107 3.69 4.44 -1.23
N GLY A 108 3.39 3.13 -1.11
CA GLY A 108 2.61 2.42 -2.12
C GLY A 108 3.30 2.41 -3.48
N ALA A 109 2.53 2.70 -4.52
CA ALA A 109 3.02 2.80 -5.88
C ALA A 109 3.63 4.18 -6.23
N ASP A 110 3.42 5.22 -5.41
CA ASP A 110 3.95 6.56 -5.67
C ASP A 110 5.23 6.85 -4.88
N TYR A 111 6.34 6.33 -5.41
CA TYR A 111 7.67 6.55 -4.85
C TYR A 111 8.06 8.02 -4.70
N ASN A 112 7.45 8.93 -5.48
CA ASN A 112 7.79 10.35 -5.47
C ASN A 112 7.11 11.11 -4.32
N ALA A 113 6.07 10.54 -3.69
CA ALA A 113 5.43 11.13 -2.52
C ALA A 113 6.40 11.18 -1.32
N GLY A 114 7.26 10.17 -1.19
CA GLY A 114 8.21 10.02 -0.10
C GLY A 114 7.54 9.59 1.23
N GLY A 115 8.23 8.75 2.00
CA GLY A 115 7.71 8.22 3.26
C GLY A 115 7.93 9.16 4.42
N THR A 116 7.35 8.80 5.56
CA THR A 116 7.60 9.49 6.83
C THR A 116 8.35 8.59 7.79
N LEU A 117 9.40 9.11 8.43
CA LEU A 117 9.99 8.52 9.63
C LEU A 117 9.63 9.41 10.82
N GLN A 118 8.70 8.93 11.64
CA GLN A 118 8.19 9.61 12.82
C GLN A 118 8.88 9.11 14.08
N ILE A 119 9.24 10.03 14.96
CA ILE A 119 9.86 9.73 16.26
C ILE A 119 8.93 10.20 17.36
N TRP A 120 8.52 9.31 18.26
CA TRP A 120 7.59 9.55 19.35
C TRP A 120 8.30 9.43 20.71
N GLU A 121 8.04 10.35 21.65
CA GLU A 121 8.33 10.19 23.07
C GLU A 121 7.30 9.23 23.68
N VAL A 122 7.75 8.05 24.10
CA VAL A 122 6.87 6.97 24.59
C VAL A 122 6.21 7.38 25.89
N ALA A 123 7.00 7.88 26.84
CA ALA A 123 6.54 8.26 28.18
C ALA A 123 5.35 9.22 28.17
N THR A 124 5.22 10.06 27.13
CA THR A 124 4.13 11.03 27.01
C THR A 124 3.20 10.82 25.82
N GLY A 125 3.48 9.81 24.97
CA GLY A 125 2.71 9.47 23.78
C GLY A 125 2.62 10.59 22.75
N ARG A 126 3.76 11.21 22.40
CA ARG A 126 3.82 12.35 21.48
C ARG A 126 4.92 12.29 20.45
N LEU A 127 4.54 12.64 19.23
CA LEU A 127 5.42 12.89 18.10
C LEU A 127 6.41 14.04 18.40
N VAL A 128 7.69 13.71 18.57
CA VAL A 128 8.78 14.66 18.84
C VAL A 128 9.53 15.11 17.58
N ASN A 129 9.47 14.32 16.50
CA ASN A 129 10.02 14.70 15.21
C ASN A 129 9.33 13.95 14.06
N VAL A 130 9.23 14.58 12.90
CA VAL A 130 8.87 13.95 11.63
C VAL A 130 10.00 14.23 10.65
N LEU A 131 10.50 13.18 10.00
CA LEU A 131 11.29 13.27 8.79
C LEU A 131 10.34 12.95 7.63
N ASP A 132 9.96 13.99 6.90
CA ASP A 132 8.87 13.97 5.92
C ASP A 132 9.44 13.98 4.50
N GLY A 133 8.84 13.23 3.58
CA GLY A 133 9.38 13.04 2.22
C GLY A 133 10.74 12.34 2.20
N VAL A 134 10.88 11.21 2.93
CA VAL A 134 12.03 10.30 2.79
C VAL A 134 11.91 9.54 1.47
N ASP A 135 12.92 9.62 0.61
CA ASP A 135 12.89 9.05 -0.73
C ASP A 135 12.46 7.56 -0.74
N GLY A 136 11.55 7.22 -1.65
CA GLY A 136 11.02 5.87 -1.85
C GLY A 136 10.42 5.13 -0.64
N GLY A 137 10.08 5.84 0.46
CA GLY A 137 9.40 5.27 1.62
C GLY A 137 10.34 4.77 2.74
N VAL A 138 9.76 4.45 3.90
CA VAL A 138 10.50 3.93 5.07
C VAL A 138 9.88 2.60 5.52
N GLY A 139 10.62 1.52 5.32
CA GLY A 139 10.16 0.14 5.48
C GLY A 139 9.32 -0.37 4.31
N TRP A 140 8.82 -1.60 4.44
CA TRP A 140 8.04 -2.29 3.41
C TRP A 140 7.00 -3.24 4.05
N PRO A 141 5.76 -3.34 3.53
CA PRO A 141 4.74 -4.26 4.06
C PRO A 141 5.22 -5.72 4.11
N GLY A 142 5.07 -6.39 5.26
CA GLY A 142 5.47 -7.78 5.44
C GLY A 142 6.99 -8.02 5.55
N TYR A 143 7.78 -7.01 5.94
CA TYR A 143 9.22 -7.15 6.22
C TYR A 143 9.55 -6.65 7.63
N ALA A 144 10.08 -7.54 8.48
CA ALA A 144 10.51 -7.23 9.84
C ALA A 144 11.84 -6.44 9.89
N ASN A 145 12.11 -5.82 11.04
CA ASN A 145 13.37 -5.16 11.40
C ASN A 145 13.83 -4.07 10.41
N CYS A 146 12.89 -3.54 9.62
CA CYS A 146 13.13 -2.47 8.64
C CYS A 146 13.67 -1.19 9.28
N ILE A 147 13.42 -0.94 10.56
CA ILE A 147 13.92 0.20 11.33
C ILE A 147 14.66 -0.34 12.55
N GLN A 148 15.85 0.21 12.86
CA GLN A 148 16.57 -0.12 14.09
C GLN A 148 17.31 1.10 14.63
N TRP A 149 17.20 1.34 15.93
CA TRP A 149 18.04 2.32 16.61
C TRP A 149 19.48 1.81 16.71
N SER A 150 20.43 2.74 16.54
CA SER A 150 21.83 2.48 16.89
C SER A 150 21.98 2.11 18.38
N PRO A 151 22.99 1.33 18.78
CA PRO A 151 23.15 0.86 20.16
C PRO A 151 23.26 1.97 21.23
N ASP A 152 23.66 3.17 20.84
CA ASP A 152 23.75 4.35 21.72
C ASP A 152 22.50 5.25 21.68
N GLY A 153 21.50 4.89 20.88
CA GLY A 153 20.26 5.65 20.70
C GLY A 153 20.42 6.98 19.92
N SER A 154 21.59 7.27 19.34
CA SER A 154 21.87 8.57 18.71
C SER A 154 21.37 8.70 17.26
N ARG A 155 21.27 7.56 16.56
CA ARG A 155 20.86 7.40 15.16
C ARG A 155 19.75 6.35 15.03
N VAL A 156 18.94 6.47 13.98
CA VAL A 156 18.00 5.44 13.52
C VAL A 156 18.45 5.00 12.14
N GLY A 157 18.76 3.72 11.97
CA GLY A 157 18.93 3.14 10.65
C GLY A 157 17.55 2.70 10.15
N ALA A 158 17.28 2.87 8.86
CA ALA A 158 16.05 2.38 8.26
C ALA A 158 16.27 1.92 6.81
N ALA A 159 15.56 0.87 6.43
CA ALA A 159 15.37 0.47 5.05
C ALA A 159 14.51 1.53 4.33
N PHE A 160 15.00 2.06 3.21
CA PHE A 160 14.35 3.10 2.40
C PHE A 160 14.70 2.92 0.91
N SER A 161 14.03 3.66 0.01
CA SER A 161 14.19 3.52 -1.44
C SER A 161 14.21 2.05 -1.91
N THR A 162 13.22 1.27 -1.47
CA THR A 162 13.08 -0.20 -1.64
C THR A 162 14.12 -1.05 -0.92
N ASN A 163 15.42 -0.80 -1.12
CA ASN A 163 16.48 -1.78 -0.84
C ASN A 163 17.78 -1.20 -0.27
N ALA A 164 17.80 0.09 0.08
CA ALA A 164 18.93 0.76 0.70
C ALA A 164 18.73 0.85 2.22
N VAL A 165 19.84 0.85 2.98
CA VAL A 165 19.83 1.06 4.43
C VAL A 165 20.43 2.43 4.72
N GLY A 166 19.61 3.38 5.12
CA GLY A 166 19.99 4.78 5.37
C GLY A 166 20.15 5.07 6.86
N ASP A 167 21.09 5.96 7.21
CA ASP A 167 21.24 6.46 8.57
C ASP A 167 20.51 7.81 8.76
N PHE A 168 19.52 7.82 9.62
CA PHE A 168 18.76 9.02 9.94
C PHE A 168 19.20 9.54 11.30
N ALA A 169 19.36 10.85 11.40
CA ALA A 169 19.43 11.52 12.69
C ALA A 169 17.98 11.70 13.18
N PRO A 170 17.46 10.91 14.13
CA PRO A 170 16.05 10.96 14.57
C PRO A 170 15.67 12.34 15.12
N PHE A 171 16.67 13.08 15.59
CA PHE A 171 16.56 14.46 16.06
C PHE A 171 17.38 15.44 15.19
N GLY A 172 17.66 15.14 13.92
CA GLY A 172 18.42 15.96 12.94
C GLY A 172 17.53 16.48 11.81
N ALA A 173 17.71 17.74 11.36
CA ALA A 173 16.66 18.48 10.63
C ALA A 173 16.54 18.13 9.13
N ARG A 174 17.17 17.04 8.70
CA ARG A 174 17.16 16.53 7.33
C ARG A 174 16.26 15.30 7.28
N ASN A 175 15.41 15.25 6.27
CA ASN A 175 14.67 14.06 5.87
C ASN A 175 15.56 13.07 5.09
N GLU A 176 16.59 13.56 4.40
CA GLU A 176 17.65 12.73 3.81
C GLU A 176 18.48 12.00 4.90
N PRO A 177 18.90 10.74 4.66
CA PRO A 177 19.91 10.08 5.48
C PRO A 177 21.26 10.82 5.41
N GLY A 178 22.13 10.65 6.42
CA GLY A 178 23.48 11.20 6.42
C GLY A 178 24.40 10.51 5.41
N THR A 179 24.27 9.20 5.33
CA THR A 179 24.87 8.25 4.39
C THR A 179 23.93 7.03 4.29
N TRP A 180 24.13 6.20 3.27
CA TRP A 180 23.36 4.98 3.08
C TRP A 180 24.17 3.88 2.40
N VAL A 181 23.68 2.66 2.54
CA VAL A 181 24.25 1.44 2.00
C VAL A 181 23.28 0.86 0.98
N ALA A 182 23.70 0.78 -0.29
CA ALA A 182 22.91 0.25 -1.40
C ALA A 182 23.72 -0.84 -2.11
N VAL A 183 23.66 -2.05 -1.56
CA VAL A 183 24.58 -3.17 -1.89
C VAL A 183 23.87 -4.41 -2.47
N THR A 184 22.61 -4.25 -2.88
CA THR A 184 21.71 -5.35 -3.24
C THR A 184 21.53 -5.53 -4.75
N HIS A 185 22.26 -4.81 -5.61
CA HIS A 185 22.06 -4.81 -7.07
C HIS A 185 20.60 -4.55 -7.50
N GLY A 186 19.86 -3.72 -6.76
CA GLY A 186 18.50 -3.32 -7.15
C GLY A 186 17.41 -4.33 -6.80
N TRP A 187 17.55 -5.09 -5.69
CA TRP A 187 16.47 -5.95 -5.18
C TRP A 187 15.13 -5.22 -5.11
N SER A 188 14.03 -5.91 -5.42
CA SER A 188 12.68 -5.32 -5.38
C SER A 188 12.07 -5.22 -3.97
N ARG A 189 12.87 -5.43 -2.92
CA ARG A 189 12.46 -5.57 -1.51
C ARG A 189 13.62 -5.17 -0.58
N PRO A 190 13.37 -4.82 0.70
CA PRO A 190 14.45 -4.44 1.62
C PRO A 190 15.32 -5.65 2.01
N PRO A 191 16.65 -5.48 2.10
CA PRO A 191 17.51 -6.51 2.69
C PRO A 191 17.33 -6.53 4.20
N ALA A 192 17.58 -7.69 4.81
CA ALA A 192 17.78 -7.76 6.24
C ALA A 192 19.13 -7.13 6.61
N TRP A 193 19.19 -6.45 7.75
CA TRP A 193 20.40 -5.74 8.18
C TRP A 193 20.45 -5.64 9.71
N CYS A 194 21.62 -5.30 10.28
CA CYS A 194 21.73 -4.93 11.70
C CYS A 194 22.91 -4.01 11.97
N TRP A 195 22.83 -3.23 13.06
CA TRP A 195 23.92 -2.38 13.54
C TRP A 195 25.09 -3.17 14.12
N ARG A 196 26.33 -2.81 13.73
CA ARG A 196 27.54 -3.21 14.46
C ARG A 196 27.51 -2.59 15.88
N PRO A 197 28.00 -3.26 16.95
CA PRO A 197 27.86 -2.78 18.33
C PRO A 197 28.51 -1.42 18.62
N ASP A 198 29.43 -0.96 17.78
CA ASP A 198 30.06 0.37 17.87
C ASP A 198 29.21 1.51 17.26
N GLY A 199 28.10 1.18 16.60
CA GLY A 199 27.23 2.14 15.90
C GLY A 199 27.86 2.78 14.66
N GLN A 200 28.96 2.23 14.12
CA GLN A 200 29.69 2.82 12.98
C GLN A 200 29.47 2.11 11.65
N ALA A 201 28.98 0.87 11.68
CA ALA A 201 28.73 0.06 10.49
C ALA A 201 27.42 -0.73 10.62
N VAL A 202 26.97 -1.30 9.50
CA VAL A 202 25.89 -2.28 9.45
C VAL A 202 26.37 -3.55 8.75
N ALA A 203 25.86 -4.69 9.19
CA ALA A 203 25.85 -5.90 8.36
C ALA A 203 24.57 -5.89 7.51
N VAL A 204 24.68 -6.35 6.26
CA VAL A 204 23.54 -6.50 5.33
C VAL A 204 23.54 -7.93 4.81
N GLY A 205 22.41 -8.62 4.97
CA GLY A 205 22.16 -9.94 4.40
C GLY A 205 21.67 -9.82 2.96
N CYS A 206 22.53 -10.11 1.99
CA CYS A 206 22.21 -10.10 0.56
C CYS A 206 23.08 -11.08 -0.23
N TRP A 207 22.67 -11.38 -1.47
CA TRP A 207 23.57 -11.99 -2.45
C TRP A 207 24.51 -10.94 -3.03
N GLY A 208 25.70 -11.36 -3.46
CA GLY A 208 26.73 -10.49 -4.00
C GLY A 208 27.85 -11.28 -4.68
N PRO A 209 29.06 -10.71 -4.81
CA PRO A 209 30.21 -11.37 -5.41
C PRO A 209 30.85 -12.48 -4.55
N SER A 210 30.58 -12.52 -3.24
CA SER A 210 31.11 -13.50 -2.29
C SER A 210 30.29 -14.80 -2.27
N ALA A 211 30.91 -15.91 -1.85
CA ALA A 211 30.22 -17.19 -1.67
C ALA A 211 29.46 -17.28 -0.34
N VAL A 212 29.94 -16.58 0.70
CA VAL A 212 29.17 -16.31 1.91
C VAL A 212 28.24 -15.11 1.64
N PRO A 213 26.91 -15.22 1.77
CA PRO A 213 26.00 -14.13 1.46
C PRO A 213 26.07 -13.02 2.51
N GLY A 214 26.24 -11.79 2.04
CA GLY A 214 26.19 -10.55 2.81
C GLY A 214 27.51 -9.80 2.87
N CYS A 215 27.47 -8.64 3.52
CA CYS A 215 28.63 -7.77 3.70
C CYS A 215 28.52 -6.94 4.99
N ILE A 216 29.64 -6.33 5.38
CA ILE A 216 29.68 -5.24 6.37
C ILE A 216 30.02 -3.93 5.65
N ALA A 217 29.17 -2.93 5.82
CA ALA A 217 29.33 -1.60 5.25
C ALA A 217 29.51 -0.57 6.37
N GLU A 218 30.60 0.21 6.31
CA GLU A 218 30.81 1.31 7.26
C GLU A 218 30.03 2.55 6.83
N PHE A 219 29.37 3.22 7.77
CA PHE A 219 28.71 4.49 7.49
C PHE A 219 29.75 5.61 7.38
N GLN A 220 30.19 5.87 6.16
CA GLN A 220 31.21 6.87 5.82
C GLN A 220 30.58 8.23 5.46
N THR A 221 31.39 9.20 5.01
CA THR A 221 30.91 10.52 4.58
C THR A 221 30.21 10.52 3.22
N ASP A 222 30.43 9.48 2.43
CA ASP A 222 29.79 9.24 1.13
C ASP A 222 28.92 7.96 1.24
N HIS A 223 28.12 7.67 0.22
CA HIS A 223 27.26 6.48 0.18
C HIS A 223 28.05 5.23 -0.21
N VAL A 224 27.67 4.06 0.32
CA VAL A 224 28.33 2.78 0.07
C VAL A 224 27.55 1.98 -0.96
N TYR A 225 28.22 1.64 -2.06
CA TYR A 225 27.73 0.75 -3.12
C TYR A 225 28.50 -0.59 -3.11
N GLU A 226 28.21 -1.51 -4.04
CA GLU A 226 28.76 -2.86 -4.01
C GLU A 226 30.30 -2.91 -4.08
N ASP A 227 30.93 -2.02 -4.85
CA ASP A 227 32.39 -1.93 -4.99
C ASP A 227 33.11 -1.45 -3.71
N ASP A 228 32.39 -0.78 -2.79
CA ASP A 228 32.92 -0.19 -1.55
C ASP A 228 32.58 -1.03 -0.30
N ALA A 229 31.77 -2.08 -0.46
CA ALA A 229 31.29 -2.92 0.64
C ALA A 229 32.32 -3.99 1.08
N GLY A 230 32.38 -4.25 2.39
CA GLY A 230 33.18 -5.34 2.97
C GLY A 230 32.47 -6.68 2.86
N TRP A 231 32.47 -7.27 1.65
CA TRP A 231 31.90 -8.60 1.39
C TRP A 231 32.56 -9.70 2.24
N PHE A 232 31.76 -10.73 2.57
CA PHE A 232 32.23 -11.92 3.27
C PHE A 232 33.06 -12.86 2.37
N ALA A 233 33.41 -14.06 2.84
CA ALA A 233 34.38 -14.92 2.16
C ALA A 233 33.95 -15.35 0.73
N ASP A 234 34.91 -15.31 -0.20
CA ASP A 234 34.77 -15.71 -1.61
C ASP A 234 34.62 -17.22 -1.83
N GLU A 235 34.92 -18.05 -0.81
CA GLU A 235 34.84 -19.52 -0.87
C GLU A 235 34.17 -20.07 0.41
N LEU A 236 33.32 -21.09 0.29
CA LEU A 236 32.77 -21.80 1.44
C LEU A 236 33.77 -22.84 1.98
N GLY A 237 33.96 -22.89 3.29
CA GLY A 237 34.81 -23.89 3.94
C GLY A 237 34.31 -25.32 3.74
N GLU A 238 35.22 -26.30 3.61
CA GLU A 238 34.88 -27.72 3.37
C GLU A 238 33.76 -28.28 4.28
N PRO A 239 33.68 -27.99 5.61
CA PRO A 239 32.61 -28.50 6.46
C PRO A 239 31.21 -27.96 6.09
N ILE A 240 31.13 -26.72 5.59
CA ILE A 240 29.88 -26.08 5.18
C ILE A 240 29.44 -26.64 3.82
N VAL A 241 30.39 -26.85 2.90
CA VAL A 241 30.13 -27.54 1.63
C VAL A 241 29.64 -28.98 1.87
N GLU A 242 30.25 -29.72 2.79
CA GLU A 242 29.78 -31.07 3.17
C GLU A 242 28.37 -31.04 3.78
N ALA A 243 28.04 -30.04 4.61
CA ALA A 243 26.71 -29.88 5.20
C ALA A 243 25.62 -29.51 4.17
N LEU A 244 25.97 -28.80 3.10
CA LEU A 244 25.08 -28.41 1.99
C LEU A 244 25.03 -29.46 0.85
N THR A 245 25.80 -30.55 0.92
CA THR A 245 25.83 -31.57 -0.14
C THR A 245 24.62 -32.52 -0.04
N LEU A 246 23.79 -32.55 -1.09
CA LEU A 246 22.60 -33.38 -1.21
C LEU A 246 22.93 -34.85 -1.57
N GLU A 247 21.94 -35.76 -1.49
CA GLU A 247 22.14 -37.20 -1.73
C GLU A 247 22.61 -37.56 -3.15
N ASP A 248 22.33 -36.70 -4.14
CA ASP A 248 22.78 -36.83 -5.53
C ASP A 248 24.19 -36.27 -5.78
N GLY A 249 24.72 -35.49 -4.84
CA GLY A 249 26.05 -34.88 -4.87
C GLY A 249 26.09 -33.43 -5.33
N ASP A 250 24.94 -32.80 -5.60
CA ASP A 250 24.87 -31.35 -5.81
C ASP A 250 24.92 -30.62 -4.46
N VAL A 251 25.43 -29.38 -4.46
CA VAL A 251 25.58 -28.54 -3.25
C VAL A 251 24.49 -27.49 -3.26
N GLU A 252 23.66 -27.44 -2.22
CA GLU A 252 22.62 -26.44 -2.05
C GLU A 252 23.23 -25.03 -1.90
N GLU A 253 22.63 -24.05 -2.56
CA GLU A 253 23.06 -22.66 -2.46
C GLU A 253 22.67 -22.08 -1.10
N ILE A 254 23.64 -21.53 -0.38
CA ILE A 254 23.39 -20.92 0.92
C ILE A 254 22.62 -19.61 0.77
N GLN A 255 21.56 -19.45 1.56
CA GLN A 255 20.62 -18.35 1.44
C GLN A 255 20.97 -17.23 2.45
N PRO A 256 20.83 -15.94 2.09
CA PRO A 256 21.13 -14.83 3.00
C PRO A 256 20.34 -14.92 4.31
N GLN A 257 20.90 -14.37 5.39
CA GLN A 257 20.20 -14.25 6.66
C GLN A 257 19.08 -13.21 6.55
N GLU A 258 17.89 -13.55 7.00
CA GLU A 258 16.70 -12.67 7.08
C GLU A 258 16.57 -12.01 8.45
N PHE A 259 17.24 -12.57 9.47
CA PHE A 259 17.50 -11.93 10.76
C PHE A 259 19.00 -11.95 11.01
N LEU A 260 19.57 -10.81 11.40
CA LEU A 260 20.99 -10.68 11.74
C LEU A 260 21.17 -10.02 13.12
N GLN A 261 22.13 -10.50 13.89
CA GLN A 261 22.53 -9.93 15.17
C GLN A 261 24.04 -10.11 15.38
N PHE A 262 24.75 -9.02 15.66
CA PHE A 262 26.14 -9.12 16.13
C PHE A 262 26.19 -9.67 17.57
N SER A 263 27.18 -10.51 17.83
CA SER A 263 27.73 -10.73 19.18
C SER A 263 28.04 -9.40 19.89
N PRO A 264 27.90 -9.28 21.23
CA PRO A 264 28.14 -8.03 21.96
C PRO A 264 29.56 -7.46 21.80
N GLU A 265 30.56 -8.32 21.61
CA GLU A 265 31.94 -7.97 21.31
C GLU A 265 32.22 -7.63 19.83
N GLY A 266 31.28 -7.94 18.93
CA GLY A 266 31.37 -7.67 17.50
C GLY A 266 32.30 -8.60 16.71
N THR A 267 32.63 -9.79 17.23
CA THR A 267 33.51 -10.77 16.55
C THR A 267 32.76 -11.80 15.72
N HIS A 268 31.51 -12.10 16.07
CA HIS A 268 30.62 -12.99 15.32
C HIS A 268 29.35 -12.25 14.89
N LEU A 269 28.81 -12.64 13.74
CA LEU A 269 27.51 -12.23 13.22
C LEU A 269 26.61 -13.47 13.13
N PHE A 270 25.52 -13.45 13.89
CA PHE A 270 24.57 -14.55 14.04
C PHE A 270 23.30 -14.27 13.23
N GLY A 271 22.67 -15.31 12.69
CA GLY A 271 21.41 -15.13 11.99
C GLY A 271 20.76 -16.41 11.46
N HIS A 272 19.55 -16.25 10.94
CA HIS A 272 18.76 -17.34 10.35
C HIS A 272 17.96 -16.85 9.12
N ASN A 273 17.37 -17.78 8.38
CA ASN A 273 16.53 -17.50 7.20
C ASN A 273 15.33 -18.45 7.09
N GLY A 274 14.40 -18.14 6.18
CA GLY A 274 13.20 -18.92 5.89
C GLY A 274 13.44 -20.30 5.27
N HIS A 275 14.68 -20.59 4.85
CA HIS A 275 15.11 -21.89 4.33
C HIS A 275 15.51 -22.88 5.45
N LEU A 276 15.09 -22.62 6.69
CA LEU A 276 15.36 -23.45 7.86
C LEU A 276 16.86 -23.55 8.19
N GLN A 277 17.66 -22.55 7.82
CA GLN A 277 19.08 -22.46 8.13
C GLN A 277 19.34 -21.40 9.20
N ALA A 278 20.21 -21.73 10.16
CA ALA A 278 20.86 -20.76 11.04
C ALA A 278 22.37 -20.96 10.99
N TYR A 279 23.14 -19.87 11.03
CA TYR A 279 24.60 -19.92 10.95
C TYR A 279 25.27 -18.71 11.61
N ALA A 280 26.55 -18.87 11.94
CA ALA A 280 27.42 -17.80 12.44
C ALA A 280 28.55 -17.51 11.45
N ILE A 281 28.87 -16.22 11.26
CA ILE A 281 29.99 -15.73 10.46
C ILE A 281 31.03 -15.10 11.41
N ASP A 282 32.31 -15.49 11.29
CA ASP A 282 33.41 -14.76 11.92
C ASP A 282 33.62 -13.42 11.19
N VAL A 283 33.52 -12.32 11.92
CA VAL A 283 33.58 -10.96 11.36
C VAL A 283 34.98 -10.58 10.86
N ALA A 284 36.03 -11.29 11.31
CA ALA A 284 37.42 -10.97 10.95
C ALA A 284 37.90 -11.68 9.66
N SER A 285 37.36 -12.85 9.33
CA SER A 285 37.64 -13.58 8.09
C SER A 285 36.50 -13.55 7.07
N GLY A 286 35.26 -13.36 7.52
CA GLY A 286 34.06 -13.48 6.69
C GLY A 286 33.64 -14.92 6.42
N ASP A 287 34.26 -15.91 7.07
CA ASP A 287 33.90 -17.33 6.91
C ASP A 287 32.70 -17.71 7.79
N ILE A 288 31.91 -18.67 7.33
CA ILE A 288 30.89 -19.32 8.16
C ILE A 288 31.57 -20.35 9.07
N GLU A 289 31.43 -20.18 10.39
CA GLU A 289 32.03 -21.08 11.38
C GLU A 289 31.22 -22.38 11.55
N TRP A 290 29.89 -22.26 11.53
CA TRP A 290 28.96 -23.37 11.65
C TRP A 290 27.65 -23.08 10.92
N LEU A 291 26.97 -24.13 10.47
CA LEU A 291 25.65 -24.11 9.84
C LEU A 291 24.78 -25.18 10.51
N SER A 292 23.52 -24.87 10.80
CA SER A 292 22.58 -25.80 11.43
C SER A 292 21.16 -25.64 10.90
N THR A 293 20.46 -26.77 10.77
CA THR A 293 19.03 -26.80 10.43
C THR A 293 18.19 -26.44 11.65
N VAL A 294 17.30 -25.47 11.50
CA VAL A 294 16.40 -24.96 12.54
C VAL A 294 14.93 -25.20 12.17
N GLY A 295 14.05 -24.95 13.13
CA GLY A 295 12.59 -24.99 12.93
C GLY A 295 12.02 -23.65 12.50
N ARG A 296 10.73 -23.44 12.78
CA ARG A 296 10.08 -22.14 12.62
C ARG A 296 10.23 -21.32 13.91
N HIS A 297 9.98 -20.01 13.82
CA HIS A 297 10.04 -19.05 14.93
C HIS A 297 11.36 -19.15 15.71
N VAL A 298 12.44 -18.57 15.16
CA VAL A 298 13.76 -18.55 15.78
C VAL A 298 13.92 -17.25 16.57
N ALA A 299 14.47 -17.32 17.79
CA ALA A 299 14.80 -16.16 18.60
C ALA A 299 16.19 -16.28 19.22
N TRP A 300 17.06 -15.33 18.89
CA TRP A 300 18.40 -15.20 19.43
C TRP A 300 18.39 -14.39 20.73
N ARG A 301 19.17 -14.81 21.72
CA ARG A 301 19.25 -14.12 23.01
C ARG A 301 20.05 -12.82 22.84
N PRO A 302 19.72 -11.71 23.55
CA PRO A 302 20.42 -10.44 23.40
C PRO A 302 21.93 -10.47 23.70
N ASP A 303 22.43 -11.46 24.45
CA ASP A 303 23.86 -11.67 24.70
C ASP A 303 24.57 -12.45 23.58
N GLY A 304 23.85 -12.93 22.57
CA GLY A 304 24.37 -13.72 21.46
C GLY A 304 24.85 -15.13 21.83
N ALA A 305 24.64 -15.60 23.06
CA ALA A 305 25.23 -16.87 23.52
C ALA A 305 24.33 -18.10 23.31
N VAL A 306 23.02 -17.90 23.18
CA VAL A 306 22.00 -18.96 23.00
C VAL A 306 20.95 -18.49 22.01
N PHE A 307 20.41 -19.39 21.20
CA PHE A 307 19.17 -19.17 20.46
C PHE A 307 18.17 -20.30 20.70
N ALA A 308 16.90 -20.04 20.44
CA ALA A 308 15.83 -21.02 20.56
C ALA A 308 14.95 -21.04 19.31
N HIS A 309 14.33 -22.18 19.01
CA HIS A 309 13.37 -22.32 17.91
C HIS A 309 12.36 -23.45 18.17
N ASP A 310 11.23 -23.46 17.45
CA ASP A 310 10.24 -24.55 17.48
C ASP A 310 10.38 -25.46 16.25
N LEU A 311 10.80 -26.71 16.48
CA LEU A 311 10.87 -27.75 15.44
C LEU A 311 9.71 -28.75 15.54
N THR A 312 9.46 -29.23 16.77
CA THR A 312 8.34 -30.10 17.20
C THR A 312 8.14 -29.95 18.71
N GLY A 313 8.34 -28.73 19.21
CA GLY A 313 8.71 -28.41 20.59
C GLY A 313 9.91 -27.46 20.63
N LEU A 314 9.87 -26.53 21.58
CA LEU A 314 10.92 -25.54 21.82
C LEU A 314 12.23 -26.20 22.23
N VAL A 315 13.31 -25.85 21.53
CA VAL A 315 14.68 -26.32 21.78
C VAL A 315 15.65 -25.13 21.87
N PHE A 316 16.72 -25.29 22.67
CA PHE A 316 17.75 -24.27 22.87
C PHE A 316 19.10 -24.76 22.33
N TYR A 317 19.81 -23.87 21.63
CA TYR A 317 21.07 -24.12 20.95
C TYR A 317 22.15 -23.15 21.45
N ASP A 318 23.36 -23.65 21.56
CA ASP A 318 24.58 -22.88 21.86
C ASP A 318 25.02 -22.13 20.60
N ALA A 319 25.13 -20.80 20.69
CA ALA A 319 25.38 -19.94 19.52
C ALA A 319 26.85 -19.94 19.06
N ASP A 320 27.81 -20.25 19.94
CA ASP A 320 29.23 -20.36 19.58
C ASP A 320 29.50 -21.63 18.74
N SER A 321 28.74 -22.71 18.96
CA SER A 321 28.95 -24.00 18.28
C SER A 321 27.85 -24.43 17.30
N GLY A 322 26.69 -23.77 17.32
CA GLY A 322 25.52 -24.16 16.52
C GLY A 322 24.85 -25.45 16.99
N LEU A 323 25.22 -25.99 18.16
CA LEU A 323 24.76 -27.30 18.60
C LEU A 323 23.62 -27.20 19.63
N PRO A 324 22.68 -28.17 19.65
CA PRO A 324 21.63 -28.21 20.66
C PRO A 324 22.26 -28.39 22.05
N THR A 325 21.75 -27.61 23.00
CA THR A 325 22.07 -27.75 24.43
C THR A 325 21.58 -29.10 24.97
N SER A 326 21.97 -29.46 26.19
CA SER A 326 21.51 -30.71 26.82
C SER A 326 20.06 -30.68 27.33
N GLN A 327 19.29 -29.63 27.02
CA GLN A 327 17.89 -29.49 27.40
C GLN A 327 17.00 -30.34 26.49
N MET A 328 15.93 -30.88 27.05
CA MET A 328 14.95 -31.64 26.27
C MET A 328 14.02 -30.67 25.54
N PRO A 329 13.45 -31.04 24.37
CA PRO A 329 12.36 -30.28 23.76
C PRO A 329 11.20 -30.06 24.76
N MET A 330 10.68 -28.84 24.80
CA MET A 330 9.68 -28.40 25.78
C MET A 330 8.28 -28.28 25.16
N HIS A 331 7.53 -27.22 25.48
CA HIS A 331 6.19 -27.00 24.92
C HIS A 331 6.25 -26.83 23.38
N MET A 332 5.14 -27.09 22.70
CA MET A 332 5.03 -27.10 21.22
C MET A 332 4.01 -26.06 20.75
N GLY A 333 4.12 -25.62 19.50
CA GLY A 333 3.12 -24.76 18.87
C GLY A 333 3.29 -23.29 19.21
N GLY A 334 4.54 -22.84 19.40
CA GLY A 334 4.83 -21.44 19.62
C GLY A 334 4.75 -20.67 18.31
N SER A 335 3.98 -19.58 18.29
CA SER A 335 3.92 -18.63 17.17
C SER A 335 4.85 -17.43 17.35
N GLU A 336 5.25 -17.13 18.59
CA GLU A 336 6.24 -16.09 18.91
C GLU A 336 7.20 -16.56 20.00
N LEU A 337 8.50 -16.28 19.81
CA LEU A 337 9.54 -16.43 20.82
C LEU A 337 10.14 -15.05 21.14
N SER A 338 10.14 -14.65 22.41
CA SER A 338 10.51 -13.29 22.83
C SER A 338 11.42 -13.33 24.07
N TRP A 339 12.70 -12.97 23.91
CA TRP A 339 13.65 -12.86 25.02
C TRP A 339 13.47 -11.55 25.78
N ALA A 340 13.52 -11.60 27.11
CA ALA A 340 13.46 -10.38 27.92
C ALA A 340 14.71 -9.51 27.73
N PRO A 341 14.58 -8.18 27.63
CA PRO A 341 15.68 -7.29 27.25
C PRO A 341 16.75 -7.13 28.33
N GLY A 342 17.99 -6.92 27.87
CA GLY A 342 19.19 -6.68 28.68
C GLY A 342 20.18 -7.84 28.60
N ALA A 343 21.49 -7.54 28.55
CA ALA A 343 22.54 -8.54 28.31
C ALA A 343 22.69 -9.61 29.42
N ASP A 344 22.29 -9.32 30.66
CA ASP A 344 22.27 -10.30 31.76
C ASP A 344 20.98 -11.15 31.79
N SER A 345 20.03 -10.89 30.88
CA SER A 345 18.72 -11.53 30.85
C SER A 345 18.79 -12.95 30.28
N ARG A 346 18.06 -13.85 30.93
CA ARG A 346 17.99 -15.29 30.59
C ARG A 346 16.55 -15.75 30.38
N LEU A 347 15.60 -14.83 30.43
CA LEU A 347 14.18 -15.14 30.38
C LEU A 347 13.69 -15.18 28.93
N LEU A 348 13.06 -16.29 28.54
CA LEU A 348 12.38 -16.46 27.26
C LEU A 348 10.88 -16.65 27.50
N ALA A 349 10.06 -15.98 26.70
CA ALA A 349 8.64 -16.25 26.56
C ALA A 349 8.38 -16.97 25.24
N MET A 350 7.51 -17.97 25.29
CA MET A 350 6.96 -18.67 24.14
C MET A 350 5.45 -18.46 24.15
N VAL A 351 4.95 -17.74 23.15
CA VAL A 351 3.52 -17.44 22.97
C VAL A 351 2.89 -18.57 22.17
N VAL A 352 1.77 -19.11 22.66
CA VAL A 352 0.98 -20.16 22.00
C VAL A 352 -0.42 -19.60 21.78
N GLU A 353 -0.75 -19.31 20.54
CA GLU A 353 -2.07 -18.80 20.14
C GLU A 353 -3.15 -19.90 20.11
N PRO A 354 -4.45 -19.52 20.21
CA PRO A 354 -5.57 -20.39 19.92
C PRO A 354 -5.46 -21.05 18.52
N ASP A 355 -6.12 -22.21 18.36
CA ASP A 355 -6.22 -22.94 17.09
C ASP A 355 -4.89 -23.28 16.40
N ASN A 356 -3.77 -23.26 17.14
CA ASN A 356 -2.45 -23.67 16.64
C ASN A 356 -2.46 -25.11 16.07
N GLN A 357 -1.63 -25.34 15.05
CA GLN A 357 -1.61 -26.60 14.27
C GLN A 357 -1.32 -27.88 15.08
N PHE A 358 -0.84 -27.76 16.33
CA PHE A 358 -0.54 -28.90 17.21
C PHE A 358 -1.65 -29.17 18.24
N GLY A 359 -2.66 -28.30 18.35
CA GLY A 359 -3.70 -28.39 19.37
C GLY A 359 -3.18 -28.23 20.80
N ALA A 360 -2.12 -27.44 20.98
CA ALA A 360 -1.62 -27.07 22.31
C ALA A 360 -2.59 -26.09 22.99
N ASP A 361 -2.69 -26.16 24.33
CA ASP A 361 -3.49 -25.20 25.10
C ASP A 361 -2.88 -23.78 24.95
N PRO A 362 -3.68 -22.74 24.63
CA PRO A 362 -3.17 -21.39 24.42
C PRO A 362 -2.70 -20.74 25.72
N GLY A 363 -1.70 -19.86 25.60
CA GLY A 363 -1.11 -19.15 26.73
C GLY A 363 0.32 -18.70 26.44
N VAL A 364 1.05 -18.34 27.49
CA VAL A 364 2.48 -17.97 27.40
C VAL A 364 3.32 -18.79 28.36
N HIS A 365 4.27 -19.55 27.83
CA HIS A 365 5.21 -20.36 28.61
C HIS A 365 6.50 -19.58 28.85
N LEU A 366 6.97 -19.55 30.10
CA LEU A 366 8.14 -18.80 30.53
C LEU A 366 9.28 -19.74 30.90
N TYR A 367 10.51 -19.38 30.51
CA TYR A 367 11.73 -20.14 30.77
C TYR A 367 12.83 -19.23 31.33
N ASP A 368 13.69 -19.74 32.19
CA ASP A 368 14.91 -19.08 32.72
C ASP A 368 16.13 -19.94 32.38
N ASP A 369 17.03 -19.43 31.53
CA ASP A 369 18.20 -20.14 30.99
C ASP A 369 17.82 -21.51 30.36
N GLY A 370 16.60 -21.60 29.81
CA GLY A 370 16.00 -22.79 29.20
C GLY A 370 15.36 -23.80 30.16
N GLU A 371 15.41 -23.58 31.49
CA GLU A 371 14.56 -24.31 32.43
C GLU A 371 13.15 -23.68 32.47
N TYR A 372 12.10 -24.51 32.40
CA TYR A 372 10.72 -24.01 32.49
C TYR A 372 10.42 -23.41 33.86
N LEU A 373 9.97 -22.15 33.87
CA LEU A 373 9.68 -21.36 35.05
C LEU A 373 8.20 -21.48 35.46
N GLY A 374 7.29 -21.25 34.52
CA GLY A 374 5.84 -21.15 34.74
C GLY A 374 5.09 -20.80 33.46
N SER A 375 3.76 -20.73 33.52
CA SER A 375 2.90 -20.36 32.38
C SER A 375 1.86 -19.34 32.79
N VAL A 376 1.38 -18.57 31.83
CA VAL A 376 0.22 -17.68 31.94
C VAL A 376 -0.91 -18.24 31.09
N ASP A 377 -2.00 -18.65 31.74
CA ASP A 377 -3.20 -19.19 31.08
C ASP A 377 -4.07 -18.03 30.57
N LEU A 378 -3.97 -17.71 29.28
CA LEU A 378 -4.74 -16.68 28.57
C LEU A 378 -4.85 -17.05 27.08
N ALA A 379 -5.58 -16.28 26.28
CA ALA A 379 -5.65 -16.48 24.83
C ALA A 379 -4.89 -15.35 24.10
N PRO A 380 -3.59 -15.54 23.74
CA PRO A 380 -2.86 -14.55 22.97
C PRO A 380 -3.49 -14.37 21.60
N GLY A 381 -3.33 -13.20 21.00
CA GLY A 381 -3.74 -12.95 19.62
C GLY A 381 -3.96 -11.47 19.38
N ALA A 382 -3.87 -11.03 18.13
CA ALA A 382 -4.14 -9.66 17.76
C ALA A 382 -5.61 -9.49 17.32
N PRO A 383 -6.36 -8.50 17.81
CA PRO A 383 -7.67 -8.15 17.26
C PRO A 383 -7.54 -7.46 15.89
N GLY A 384 -7.37 -8.25 14.82
CA GLY A 384 -7.44 -7.78 13.43
C GLY A 384 -6.50 -8.50 12.47
N ASP A 385 -6.47 -7.99 11.23
CA ASP A 385 -5.60 -8.46 10.16
C ASP A 385 -4.18 -7.87 10.29
N ILE A 386 -3.21 -8.75 10.52
CA ILE A 386 -1.79 -8.43 10.75
C ILE A 386 -0.84 -8.86 9.63
N TRP A 387 -1.33 -9.32 8.46
CA TRP A 387 -0.50 -9.95 7.41
C TRP A 387 0.64 -9.08 6.84
N ASP A 388 0.63 -7.77 7.08
CA ASP A 388 1.65 -6.81 6.61
C ASP A 388 2.60 -6.32 7.73
N PHE A 389 2.47 -6.83 8.96
CA PHE A 389 3.05 -6.25 10.18
C PHE A 389 3.97 -7.24 10.91
N GLU A 390 5.02 -7.75 10.26
CA GLU A 390 5.94 -8.74 10.83
C GLU A 390 6.66 -8.28 12.12
N ASP A 391 6.80 -6.97 12.35
CA ASP A 391 7.33 -6.42 13.60
C ASP A 391 6.32 -6.52 14.78
N ALA A 392 5.03 -6.79 14.53
CA ALA A 392 3.99 -7.00 15.54
C ALA A 392 4.37 -8.12 16.50
N LYS A 393 4.31 -7.82 17.80
CA LYS A 393 4.51 -8.80 18.87
C LYS A 393 3.32 -8.80 19.81
N LEU A 394 2.87 -9.99 20.17
CA LEU A 394 1.82 -10.22 21.14
C LEU A 394 2.35 -10.10 22.57
N TRP A 395 3.66 -10.30 22.78
CA TRP A 395 4.29 -10.28 24.09
C TRP A 395 5.34 -9.17 24.25
N ALA A 396 5.20 -8.36 25.29
CA ALA A 396 6.12 -7.26 25.59
C ALA A 396 6.69 -7.36 27.01
N TRP A 397 8.01 -7.36 27.12
CA TRP A 397 8.73 -7.43 28.39
C TRP A 397 9.01 -6.06 28.99
N ALA A 398 8.71 -5.87 30.27
CA ALA A 398 9.14 -4.68 31.00
C ALA A 398 10.69 -4.62 31.11
N PRO A 399 11.30 -3.42 31.13
CA PRO A 399 12.72 -3.25 31.37
C PRO A 399 13.21 -4.06 32.60
N GLY A 400 14.16 -4.97 32.36
CA GLY A 400 14.69 -5.88 33.38
C GLY A 400 13.85 -7.13 33.68
N GLY A 401 12.87 -7.48 32.84
CA GLY A 401 12.24 -8.82 32.75
C GLY A 401 11.32 -9.24 33.91
N LYS A 402 11.07 -8.37 34.90
CA LYS A 402 10.26 -8.70 36.10
C LYS A 402 8.76 -8.58 35.92
N ARG A 403 8.32 -7.96 34.83
CA ARG A 403 6.93 -7.84 34.41
C ARG A 403 6.87 -8.01 32.90
N ALA A 404 5.69 -8.38 32.42
CA ALA A 404 5.42 -8.48 31.00
C ALA A 404 3.93 -8.24 30.73
N ALA A 405 3.61 -7.95 29.48
CA ALA A 405 2.27 -7.73 28.98
C ALA A 405 2.00 -8.68 27.80
N CYS A 406 0.75 -9.13 27.67
CA CYS A 406 0.28 -9.91 26.53
C CYS A 406 -0.95 -9.27 25.92
N LEU A 407 -0.96 -9.09 24.59
CA LEU A 407 -2.14 -8.76 23.81
C LEU A 407 -3.00 -10.03 23.65
N THR A 408 -4.31 -9.91 23.84
CA THR A 408 -5.27 -11.02 23.77
C THR A 408 -6.20 -10.90 22.57
N ALA A 409 -6.70 -12.06 22.11
CA ALA A 409 -7.72 -12.15 21.08
C ALA A 409 -9.09 -11.53 21.50
N GLN A 410 -9.20 -10.99 22.72
CA GLN A 410 -10.37 -10.26 23.23
C GLN A 410 -10.15 -8.74 23.25
N ALA A 411 -9.12 -8.23 22.55
CA ALA A 411 -8.74 -6.83 22.55
C ALA A 411 -8.41 -6.27 23.95
N THR A 412 -7.78 -7.09 24.80
CA THR A 412 -7.20 -6.65 26.06
C THR A 412 -5.68 -6.78 26.06
N VAL A 413 -5.00 -5.93 26.83
CA VAL A 413 -3.61 -6.13 27.22
C VAL A 413 -3.57 -6.52 28.70
N GLU A 414 -3.20 -7.77 28.95
CA GLU A 414 -3.07 -8.32 30.30
C GLU A 414 -1.63 -8.16 30.79
N VAL A 415 -1.45 -7.66 32.01
CA VAL A 415 -0.14 -7.29 32.58
C VAL A 415 0.16 -8.13 33.81
N PHE A 416 1.37 -8.69 33.87
CA PHE A 416 1.77 -9.68 34.88
C PHE A 416 3.10 -9.34 35.56
N ALA A 417 3.26 -9.76 36.81
CA ALA A 417 4.56 -9.97 37.43
C ALA A 417 5.09 -11.36 37.05
N VAL A 418 6.35 -11.40 36.60
CA VAL A 418 6.99 -12.61 36.08
C VAL A 418 7.55 -13.45 37.23
N GLY A 419 7.24 -14.74 37.22
CA GLY A 419 7.67 -15.70 38.23
C GLY A 419 7.15 -17.11 37.95
N ALA A 420 7.43 -18.05 38.86
CA ALA A 420 6.97 -19.44 38.72
C ALA A 420 5.45 -19.60 38.87
N GLU A 421 4.81 -18.69 39.59
CA GLU A 421 3.36 -18.46 39.61
C GLU A 421 3.17 -16.99 39.18
N PRO A 422 2.91 -16.70 37.89
CA PRO A 422 2.72 -15.33 37.41
C PRO A 422 1.53 -14.65 38.09
N GLU A 423 1.74 -13.44 38.60
CA GLU A 423 0.70 -12.66 39.29
C GLU A 423 0.11 -11.61 38.34
N HIS A 424 -1.19 -11.66 38.10
CA HIS A 424 -1.91 -10.63 37.33
C HIS A 424 -1.91 -9.29 38.08
N LEU A 425 -1.58 -8.21 37.36
CA LEU A 425 -1.42 -6.86 37.89
C LEU A 425 -2.48 -5.88 37.37
N ALA A 426 -2.78 -5.95 36.07
CA ALA A 426 -3.73 -5.06 35.41
C ALA A 426 -4.26 -5.66 34.10
N THR A 427 -5.47 -5.22 33.72
CA THR A 427 -6.08 -5.44 32.41
C THR A 427 -6.29 -4.05 31.80
N LEU A 428 -5.90 -3.87 30.53
CA LEU A 428 -6.17 -2.68 29.75
C LEU A 428 -7.09 -3.07 28.60
N GLU A 429 -8.25 -2.44 28.47
CA GLU A 429 -9.11 -2.57 27.28
C GLU A 429 -8.48 -1.75 26.14
N VAL A 430 -8.23 -2.33 24.97
CA VAL A 430 -7.59 -1.62 23.84
C VAL A 430 -8.48 -1.60 22.60
N ASP A 431 -8.31 -0.57 21.77
CA ASP A 431 -9.11 -0.40 20.57
C ASP A 431 -8.78 -1.46 19.49
N GLU A 432 -9.82 -2.00 18.86
CA GLU A 432 -9.74 -2.76 17.60
C GLU A 432 -9.39 -1.75 16.48
N PRO A 433 -8.10 -1.57 16.12
CA PRO A 433 -7.34 -2.59 15.40
C PRO A 433 -5.87 -2.69 15.87
N THR A 434 -5.67 -2.93 17.17
CA THR A 434 -4.32 -3.11 17.74
C THR A 434 -3.68 -4.41 17.23
N ALA A 435 -2.58 -4.30 16.47
CA ALA A 435 -1.85 -5.42 15.89
C ALA A 435 -0.76 -6.00 16.81
N GLY A 436 -0.14 -5.16 17.65
CA GLY A 436 0.93 -5.58 18.55
C GLY A 436 1.19 -4.61 19.70
N ILE A 437 2.05 -5.01 20.63
CA ILE A 437 2.39 -4.23 21.83
C ILE A 437 3.89 -4.11 22.08
N LEU A 438 4.29 -2.99 22.67
CA LEU A 438 5.64 -2.71 23.16
C LEU A 438 5.58 -2.23 24.61
N TRP A 439 6.65 -2.46 25.37
CA TRP A 439 6.81 -1.93 26.73
C TRP A 439 7.95 -0.91 26.75
N GLY A 440 7.59 0.37 26.83
CA GLY A 440 8.55 1.47 26.86
C GLY A 440 8.96 1.90 28.27
N ALA A 441 9.75 2.98 28.32
CA ALA A 441 10.16 3.62 29.56
C ALA A 441 8.95 4.12 30.38
N ASN A 442 9.19 4.31 31.69
CA ASN A 442 8.19 4.81 32.64
C ASN A 442 6.89 3.97 32.72
N ASP A 443 7.01 2.64 32.52
CA ASP A 443 5.87 1.70 32.54
C ASP A 443 4.73 2.10 31.59
N THR A 444 5.11 2.54 30.38
CA THR A 444 4.16 2.82 29.31
C THR A 444 4.04 1.60 28.38
N ILE A 445 2.84 1.06 28.23
CA ILE A 445 2.54 0.13 27.13
C ILE A 445 2.23 0.95 25.89
N VAL A 446 2.85 0.63 24.75
CA VAL A 446 2.48 1.18 23.44
C VAL A 446 1.75 0.09 22.66
N CYS A 447 0.51 0.37 22.28
CA CYS A 447 -0.29 -0.45 21.39
C CYS A 447 -0.12 0.10 19.97
N VAL A 448 0.24 -0.76 19.02
CA VAL A 448 0.53 -0.40 17.63
C VAL A 448 -0.45 -1.11 16.71
N GLY A 449 -1.04 -0.38 15.75
CA GLY A 449 -1.82 -0.91 14.64
C GLY A 449 -1.51 -0.16 13.35
N LYS A 450 -2.10 -0.59 12.22
CA LYS A 450 -1.80 -0.05 10.87
C LYS A 450 -1.86 1.49 10.77
N GLU A 451 -2.83 2.13 11.44
CA GLU A 451 -3.04 3.59 11.41
C GLU A 451 -3.06 4.24 12.81
N HIS A 452 -2.69 3.48 13.85
CA HIS A 452 -3.02 3.80 15.24
C HIS A 452 -1.84 3.52 16.20
N LEU A 453 -1.58 4.48 17.10
CA LEU A 453 -0.70 4.32 18.26
C LEU A 453 -1.45 4.76 19.54
N ALA A 454 -1.63 3.85 20.49
CA ALA A 454 -2.09 4.19 21.84
C ALA A 454 -0.97 4.02 22.86
N PHE A 455 -0.87 4.98 23.78
CA PHE A 455 0.12 4.98 24.85
C PHE A 455 -0.61 4.90 26.19
N TRP A 456 -0.36 3.82 26.94
CA TRP A 456 -1.04 3.49 28.18
C TRP A 456 -0.10 3.62 29.37
N ASP A 457 -0.45 4.49 30.31
CA ASP A 457 0.31 4.71 31.55
C ASP A 457 -0.16 3.70 32.61
N LEU A 458 0.65 2.69 32.93
CA LEU A 458 0.29 1.65 33.89
C LEU A 458 0.19 2.16 35.33
N ALA A 459 0.85 3.27 35.68
CA ALA A 459 0.75 3.86 37.01
C ALA A 459 -0.59 4.59 37.21
N ARG A 460 -1.18 5.11 36.12
CA ARG A 460 -2.50 5.75 36.10
C ARG A 460 -3.63 4.81 35.69
N ALA A 461 -3.31 3.68 35.05
CA ALA A 461 -4.26 2.75 34.42
C ALA A 461 -5.18 3.44 33.40
N THR A 462 -4.62 4.35 32.60
CA THR A 462 -5.34 5.16 31.62
C THR A 462 -4.56 5.30 30.32
N GLN A 463 -5.26 5.19 29.19
CA GLN A 463 -4.79 5.64 27.88
C GLN A 463 -4.53 7.16 27.91
N ARG A 464 -3.45 7.61 27.29
CA ARG A 464 -3.17 9.05 27.13
C ARG A 464 -4.07 9.63 26.04
N SER A 465 -5.20 10.22 26.45
CA SER A 465 -6.18 10.83 25.54
C SER A 465 -5.65 12.09 24.85
N ASP A 466 -6.31 12.50 23.76
CA ASP A 466 -5.94 13.70 22.99
C ASP A 466 -6.17 15.02 23.75
N ASP A 467 -6.97 15.00 24.83
CA ASP A 467 -7.18 16.15 25.71
C ASP A 467 -5.96 16.45 26.63
N GLU A 468 -4.96 15.56 26.74
CA GLU A 468 -3.73 15.76 27.54
C GLU A 468 -2.55 16.34 26.71
N THR A 469 -2.09 17.59 26.90
CA THR A 469 -1.42 18.33 25.80
C THR A 469 -0.01 18.96 26.06
N TRP A 470 1.06 18.20 26.36
CA TRP A 470 2.46 18.75 26.23
C TRP A 470 2.76 19.10 24.76
N TRP A 471 3.24 20.32 24.43
CA TRP A 471 3.84 20.56 23.11
C TRP A 471 5.21 19.87 22.99
N VAL A 472 5.91 20.17 21.90
CA VAL A 472 7.32 19.89 21.63
C VAL A 472 8.01 21.20 21.25
N VAL A 473 9.28 21.36 21.59
CA VAL A 473 10.08 22.57 21.33
C VAL A 473 11.39 22.14 20.68
N ASP A 474 11.61 22.40 19.38
CA ASP A 474 12.85 22.08 18.65
C ASP A 474 13.53 20.75 19.08
N ARG A 475 12.85 19.63 18.82
CA ARG A 475 13.29 18.28 19.23
C ARG A 475 13.49 18.09 20.75
N ARG A 476 12.72 18.80 21.60
CA ARG A 476 12.56 18.57 23.06
C ARG A 476 11.42 19.44 23.70
N PHE A 477 10.18 18.93 23.82
CA PHE A 477 9.24 19.02 25.00
C PHE A 477 8.53 20.33 25.54
N ALA A 478 7.19 20.31 25.85
CA ALA A 478 6.38 20.90 27.00
C ALA A 478 4.98 21.65 26.82
N TRP A 479 4.01 21.64 27.82
CA TRP A 479 2.52 22.08 27.86
C TRP A 479 2.10 23.46 27.30
N PRO A 480 0.77 23.74 27.10
CA PRO A 480 0.27 24.62 26.07
C PRO A 480 -0.62 25.77 26.57
N THR A 481 -1.31 26.43 25.64
CA THR A 481 -2.70 26.96 25.74
C THR A 481 -3.12 27.60 24.39
N GLN A 482 -4.41 27.80 24.06
CA GLN A 482 -5.48 28.38 24.89
C GLN A 482 -6.90 27.82 24.68
N TRP A 483 -7.69 27.95 25.73
CA TRP A 483 -9.13 28.26 25.69
C TRP A 483 -9.31 29.78 25.91
N ASP A 484 -10.40 30.38 25.40
CA ASP A 484 -10.72 31.80 25.63
C ASP A 484 -12.15 32.00 26.18
N GLU A 485 -12.29 32.90 27.16
CA GLU A 485 -13.58 33.38 27.66
C GLU A 485 -14.13 34.54 26.80
N ALA A 486 -15.43 34.51 26.49
CA ALA A 486 -16.07 35.49 25.61
C ALA A 486 -16.39 36.85 26.29
N PRO A 487 -16.17 38.00 25.63
CA PRO A 487 -16.75 39.28 26.04
C PRO A 487 -18.19 39.42 25.55
N ALA A 488 -19.10 39.79 26.46
CA ALA A 488 -20.54 39.90 26.15
C ALA A 488 -20.87 41.03 25.15
N GLY A 489 -21.21 40.64 23.92
CA GLY A 489 -21.84 41.48 22.90
C GLY A 489 -22.88 40.67 22.13
N GLU A 490 -24.15 41.06 22.25
CA GLU A 490 -25.38 40.47 21.65
C GLU A 490 -25.20 39.15 20.89
N ALA A 491 -25.52 38.04 21.58
CA ALA A 491 -25.42 36.68 21.07
C ALA A 491 -26.20 36.48 19.75
N VAL A 492 -25.47 36.45 18.65
CA VAL A 492 -25.75 35.54 17.54
C VAL A 492 -25.01 34.25 17.91
N PRO A 493 -25.68 33.09 18.03
CA PRO A 493 -24.97 31.85 18.31
C PRO A 493 -24.06 31.54 17.13
N PHE A 494 -22.75 31.51 17.38
CA PHE A 494 -21.83 30.83 16.47
C PHE A 494 -21.98 29.36 16.80
N ASP A 495 -22.82 28.69 16.02
CA ASP A 495 -23.13 27.28 16.20
C ASP A 495 -21.86 26.45 16.01
N GLY A 496 -21.85 25.26 16.59
CA GLY A 496 -20.75 24.32 16.41
C GLY A 496 -20.75 23.85 14.96
N HIS A 497 -19.98 24.51 14.10
CA HIS A 497 -19.48 23.84 12.91
C HIS A 497 -18.42 22.82 13.35
N GLN A 498 -18.94 21.66 13.80
CA GLN A 498 -18.56 20.41 13.15
C GLN A 498 -18.46 20.70 11.63
N PRO A 499 -17.53 20.09 10.87
CA PRO A 499 -17.91 19.80 9.50
C PRO A 499 -19.26 19.09 9.63
N ALA A 500 -20.32 19.71 9.11
CA ALA A 500 -21.54 18.94 8.97
C ALA A 500 -21.09 17.72 8.18
N GLU A 501 -21.33 16.52 8.71
CA GLU A 501 -21.55 15.40 7.81
C GLU A 501 -22.51 15.99 6.76
N PRO A 502 -22.12 16.07 5.47
CA PRO A 502 -23.11 16.43 4.48
C PRO A 502 -24.30 15.54 4.76
N ASP A 503 -25.53 16.08 4.79
CA ASP A 503 -26.74 15.28 4.95
C ASP A 503 -26.76 14.27 3.78
N GLU A 504 -26.05 13.15 3.95
CA GLU A 504 -25.73 12.21 2.90
C GLU A 504 -27.10 11.69 2.46
N PRO A 505 -27.51 11.96 1.21
CA PRO A 505 -28.87 11.66 0.80
C PRO A 505 -29.21 10.22 1.17
N ALA A 506 -30.36 10.02 1.81
CA ALA A 506 -30.78 8.70 2.31
C ALA A 506 -30.99 7.67 1.19
N GLU A 507 -30.90 8.10 -0.07
CA GLU A 507 -31.01 7.32 -1.29
C GLU A 507 -29.96 7.84 -2.30
N LEU A 508 -29.47 6.98 -3.20
CA LEU A 508 -28.55 7.35 -4.27
C LEU A 508 -29.29 8.07 -5.42
N ASP A 509 -28.73 9.17 -5.94
CA ASP A 509 -29.30 9.97 -7.04
C ASP A 509 -29.14 9.28 -8.41
N LEU A 510 -29.89 8.20 -8.63
CA LEU A 510 -30.09 7.53 -9.93
C LEU A 510 -31.03 8.34 -10.85
N GLY A 511 -30.83 9.66 -10.86
CA GLY A 511 -31.68 10.66 -11.52
C GLY A 511 -31.08 11.15 -12.83
N SER A 512 -31.84 11.05 -13.92
CA SER A 512 -31.42 11.49 -15.26
C SER A 512 -31.42 13.02 -15.48
N GLU A 513 -31.38 13.84 -14.42
CA GLU A 513 -31.29 15.31 -14.53
C GLU A 513 -29.83 15.80 -14.56
N ALA A 514 -28.89 15.04 -13.97
CA ALA A 514 -27.47 15.33 -14.02
C ALA A 514 -26.85 14.95 -15.38
N THR A 515 -25.81 15.67 -15.76
CA THR A 515 -25.08 15.50 -17.02
C THR A 515 -23.58 15.34 -16.78
N LEU A 516 -22.82 15.00 -17.83
CA LEU A 516 -21.35 14.97 -17.74
C LEU A 516 -20.77 16.35 -17.34
N ASP A 517 -21.46 17.44 -17.67
CA ASP A 517 -21.07 18.81 -17.33
C ASP A 517 -21.05 19.04 -15.80
N ASP A 518 -21.91 18.34 -15.05
CA ASP A 518 -21.90 18.35 -13.58
C ASP A 518 -20.61 17.74 -13.03
N ILE A 519 -20.15 16.62 -13.61
CA ILE A 519 -18.90 15.96 -13.23
C ILE A 519 -17.69 16.84 -13.59
N PHE A 520 -17.71 17.48 -14.77
CA PHE A 520 -16.70 18.49 -15.12
C PHE A 520 -16.70 19.69 -14.15
N SER A 521 -17.86 20.10 -13.62
CA SER A 521 -17.90 21.17 -12.60
C SER A 521 -17.30 20.71 -11.28
N VAL A 522 -17.63 19.51 -10.79
CA VAL A 522 -17.04 18.93 -9.56
C VAL A 522 -15.53 18.80 -9.68
N HIS A 523 -15.03 18.30 -10.82
CA HIS A 523 -13.60 18.21 -11.10
C HIS A 523 -12.92 19.58 -11.05
N ARG A 524 -13.45 20.56 -11.78
CA ARG A 524 -12.93 21.94 -11.80
C ARG A 524 -12.99 22.62 -10.43
N GLU A 525 -14.05 22.39 -9.65
CA GLU A 525 -14.20 22.93 -8.30
C GLU A 525 -13.20 22.31 -7.33
N SER A 526 -12.92 21.00 -7.47
CA SER A 526 -11.88 20.33 -6.68
C SER A 526 -10.48 20.90 -6.94
N LEU A 527 -10.12 21.12 -8.21
CA LEU A 527 -8.85 21.76 -8.60
C LEU A 527 -8.68 23.16 -8.01
N GLY A 528 -9.79 23.92 -7.88
CA GLY A 528 -9.79 25.26 -7.31
C GLY A 528 -9.49 25.33 -5.80
N GLY A 529 -9.61 24.20 -5.08
CA GLY A 529 -9.27 24.10 -3.66
C GLY A 529 -7.78 23.86 -3.38
N LEU A 530 -7.02 23.37 -4.37
CA LEU A 530 -5.67 22.87 -4.18
C LEU A 530 -4.63 23.98 -3.96
N GLY A 531 -3.68 23.70 -3.07
CA GLY A 531 -2.57 24.61 -2.74
C GLY A 531 -1.60 24.85 -3.90
N ALA A 532 -0.82 25.94 -3.81
CA ALA A 532 0.08 26.38 -4.89
C ALA A 532 1.23 25.39 -5.25
N GLY A 533 1.46 24.34 -4.46
CA GLY A 533 2.38 23.25 -4.80
C GLY A 533 1.88 22.37 -5.95
N TRP A 534 0.56 22.25 -6.13
CA TRP A 534 -0.06 21.38 -7.13
C TRP A 534 -0.12 21.95 -8.55
N ARG A 535 0.44 23.15 -8.80
CA ARG A 535 0.19 23.92 -10.03
C ARG A 535 0.46 23.18 -11.34
N SER A 536 1.56 22.42 -11.41
CA SER A 536 1.88 21.54 -12.56
C SER A 536 0.78 20.51 -12.79
N HIS A 537 0.45 19.72 -11.77
CA HIS A 537 -0.56 18.67 -11.84
C HIS A 537 -1.96 19.24 -12.15
N THR A 538 -2.35 20.37 -11.55
CA THR A 538 -3.61 21.04 -11.91
C THR A 538 -3.64 21.51 -13.36
N ALA A 539 -2.49 21.91 -13.92
CA ALA A 539 -2.39 22.28 -15.33
C ALA A 539 -2.56 21.05 -16.24
N ASP A 540 -1.98 19.90 -15.90
CA ASP A 540 -2.18 18.64 -16.64
C ASP A 540 -3.64 18.17 -16.60
N HIS A 541 -4.31 18.24 -15.44
CA HIS A 541 -5.74 17.91 -15.33
C HIS A 541 -6.62 18.87 -16.15
N HIS A 542 -6.32 20.17 -16.15
CA HIS A 542 -7.01 21.15 -17.00
C HIS A 542 -6.76 20.90 -18.51
N ARG A 543 -5.54 20.50 -18.86
CA ARG A 543 -5.12 20.16 -20.23
C ARG A 543 -5.88 18.94 -20.76
N GLU A 544 -5.98 17.87 -19.96
CA GLU A 544 -6.71 16.65 -20.31
C GLU A 544 -8.22 16.90 -20.45
N VAL A 545 -8.84 17.62 -19.50
CA VAL A 545 -10.26 18.03 -19.60
C VAL A 545 -10.52 18.90 -20.83
N ALA A 546 -9.60 19.80 -21.19
CA ALA A 546 -9.72 20.62 -22.38
C ALA A 546 -9.71 19.78 -23.68
N VAL A 547 -8.89 18.74 -23.74
CA VAL A 547 -8.86 17.77 -24.85
C VAL A 547 -10.19 17.02 -24.96
N MET A 548 -10.67 16.40 -23.87
CA MET A 548 -11.95 15.66 -23.86
C MET A 548 -13.12 16.53 -24.35
N LEU A 549 -13.19 17.79 -23.91
CA LEU A 549 -14.21 18.75 -24.35
C LEU A 549 -14.02 19.16 -25.82
N ALA A 550 -12.78 19.28 -26.30
CA ALA A 550 -12.49 19.63 -27.69
C ALA A 550 -12.84 18.50 -28.67
N GLU A 551 -12.60 17.24 -28.29
CA GLU A 551 -12.98 16.03 -29.04
C GLU A 551 -14.50 15.93 -29.18
N ARG A 552 -15.24 16.24 -28.10
CA ARG A 552 -16.71 16.36 -28.09
C ARG A 552 -17.25 17.55 -28.90
N GLY A 553 -16.40 18.46 -29.35
CA GLY A 553 -16.77 19.67 -30.11
C GLY A 553 -17.27 20.82 -29.23
N GLU A 554 -17.06 20.79 -27.92
CA GLU A 554 -17.53 21.77 -26.95
C GLU A 554 -16.59 22.98 -26.86
N VAL A 555 -16.48 23.71 -27.98
CA VAL A 555 -15.46 24.73 -28.25
C VAL A 555 -15.21 25.72 -27.10
N GLU A 556 -16.26 26.29 -26.50
CA GLU A 556 -16.10 27.31 -25.45
C GLU A 556 -15.67 26.68 -24.10
N ALA A 557 -16.20 25.51 -23.76
CA ALA A 557 -15.86 24.80 -22.52
C ALA A 557 -14.42 24.29 -22.54
N ALA A 558 -13.99 23.69 -23.67
CA ALA A 558 -12.63 23.26 -23.91
C ALA A 558 -11.62 24.42 -23.78
N ARG A 559 -11.95 25.59 -24.35
CA ARG A 559 -11.13 26.80 -24.18
C ARG A 559 -11.10 27.28 -22.75
N GLN A 560 -12.23 27.33 -22.04
CA GLN A 560 -12.27 27.72 -20.64
C GLN A 560 -11.40 26.79 -19.76
N ALA A 561 -11.41 25.48 -20.03
CA ALA A 561 -10.55 24.52 -19.35
C ALA A 561 -9.06 24.77 -19.64
N ALA A 562 -8.67 24.91 -20.93
CA ALA A 562 -7.28 25.19 -21.30
C ALA A 562 -6.77 26.53 -20.74
N GLU A 563 -7.60 27.57 -20.75
CA GLU A 563 -7.28 28.89 -20.18
C GLU A 563 -7.25 28.89 -18.63
N SER A 564 -7.63 27.79 -17.96
CA SER A 564 -7.56 27.62 -16.49
C SER A 564 -6.24 26.97 -16.02
N ALA A 565 -5.41 26.43 -16.92
CA ALA A 565 -4.14 25.80 -16.57
C ALA A 565 -3.19 26.78 -15.85
N ALA A 566 -2.71 26.42 -14.66
CA ALA A 566 -2.06 27.35 -13.72
C ALA A 566 -0.56 27.62 -13.97
N THR A 567 0.05 26.98 -14.98
CA THR A 567 1.46 27.13 -15.36
C THR A 567 1.58 27.59 -16.81
N ASP A 568 2.58 28.43 -17.11
CA ASP A 568 2.76 28.98 -18.47
C ASP A 568 2.96 27.87 -19.52
N HIS A 569 3.73 26.81 -19.19
CA HIS A 569 3.92 25.67 -20.10
C HIS A 569 2.65 24.86 -20.32
N GLY A 570 1.89 24.56 -19.25
CA GLY A 570 0.64 23.79 -19.34
C GLY A 570 -0.47 24.57 -20.04
N PHE A 571 -0.53 25.89 -19.83
CA PHE A 571 -1.43 26.81 -20.53
C PHE A 571 -1.15 26.84 -22.03
N VAL A 572 0.12 26.97 -22.44
CA VAL A 572 0.52 26.93 -23.85
C VAL A 572 0.21 25.57 -24.47
N ALA A 573 0.54 24.48 -23.78
CA ALA A 573 0.26 23.12 -24.25
C ALA A 573 -1.24 22.87 -24.42
N ALA A 574 -2.08 23.18 -23.42
CA ALA A 574 -3.53 22.99 -23.48
C ALA A 574 -4.18 23.77 -24.63
N ASN A 575 -3.79 25.04 -24.82
CA ASN A 575 -4.30 25.85 -25.93
C ASN A 575 -3.81 25.36 -27.29
N ALA A 576 -2.61 24.79 -27.37
CA ALA A 576 -2.09 24.21 -28.60
C ALA A 576 -2.78 22.89 -28.97
N ASP A 577 -3.00 21.98 -28.02
CA ASP A 577 -3.66 20.70 -28.27
C ASP A 577 -5.11 20.90 -28.74
N ILE A 578 -5.89 21.74 -28.05
CA ILE A 578 -7.26 22.06 -28.53
C ILE A 578 -7.24 22.79 -29.86
N ALA A 579 -6.18 23.54 -30.20
CA ALA A 579 -6.05 24.14 -31.53
C ALA A 579 -5.86 23.08 -32.63
N VAL A 580 -5.07 22.03 -32.37
CA VAL A 580 -4.93 20.86 -33.26
C VAL A 580 -6.26 20.15 -33.42
N ILE A 581 -6.97 19.85 -32.32
CA ILE A 581 -8.26 19.14 -32.34
C ILE A 581 -9.32 19.96 -33.06
N PHE A 582 -9.45 21.27 -32.76
CA PHE A 582 -10.38 22.17 -33.46
C PHE A 582 -10.05 22.28 -34.95
N ALA A 583 -8.78 22.29 -35.34
CA ALA A 583 -8.40 22.33 -36.76
C ALA A 583 -8.81 21.04 -37.47
N ARG A 584 -8.54 19.87 -36.88
CA ARG A 584 -8.96 18.54 -37.38
C ARG A 584 -10.49 18.42 -37.47
N ASN A 585 -11.22 18.90 -36.47
CA ASN A 585 -12.69 18.90 -36.42
C ASN A 585 -13.34 20.02 -37.27
N GLY A 586 -12.56 20.85 -37.97
CA GLY A 586 -13.06 21.88 -38.89
C GLY A 586 -13.50 23.20 -38.25
N HIS A 587 -13.26 23.39 -36.95
CA HIS A 587 -13.52 24.62 -36.20
C HIS A 587 -12.40 25.66 -36.38
N THR A 588 -12.11 26.05 -37.63
CA THR A 588 -10.92 26.85 -38.00
C THR A 588 -10.76 28.17 -37.22
N GLU A 589 -11.85 28.90 -36.94
CA GLU A 589 -11.79 30.18 -36.20
C GLU A 589 -11.42 29.97 -34.71
N ALA A 590 -11.92 28.89 -34.09
CA ALA A 590 -11.56 28.50 -32.74
C ALA A 590 -10.09 28.04 -32.66
N ALA A 591 -9.66 27.21 -33.62
CA ALA A 591 -8.28 26.75 -33.73
C ALA A 591 -7.29 27.93 -33.86
N GLN A 592 -7.59 28.90 -34.72
CA GLN A 592 -6.77 30.11 -34.88
C GLN A 592 -6.73 30.97 -33.61
N THR A 593 -7.83 31.02 -32.85
CA THR A 593 -7.91 31.78 -31.60
C THR A 593 -7.11 31.12 -30.48
N ALA A 594 -7.22 29.79 -30.34
CA ALA A 594 -6.45 29.01 -29.37
C ALA A 594 -4.95 29.06 -29.67
N LEU A 595 -4.53 28.90 -30.95
CA LEU A 595 -3.14 29.09 -31.36
C LEU A 595 -2.61 30.50 -31.04
N ALA A 596 -3.38 31.54 -31.34
CA ALA A 596 -2.97 32.93 -31.05
C ALA A 596 -2.84 33.20 -29.54
N THR A 597 -3.66 32.52 -28.72
CA THR A 597 -3.59 32.58 -27.25
C THR A 597 -2.33 31.88 -26.74
N ALA A 598 -1.99 30.70 -27.28
CA ALA A 598 -0.79 29.97 -26.93
C ALA A 598 0.50 30.70 -27.33
N GLU A 599 0.60 31.22 -28.57
CA GLU A 599 1.74 32.03 -29.02
C GLU A 599 1.95 33.27 -28.15
N MET A 600 0.87 33.98 -27.77
CA MET A 600 0.97 35.17 -26.92
C MET A 600 1.60 34.86 -25.56
N PHE A 601 1.32 33.71 -24.95
CA PHE A 601 1.95 33.32 -23.69
C PHE A 601 3.39 32.81 -23.93
N ALA A 602 3.65 32.06 -24.99
CA ALA A 602 4.99 31.62 -25.37
C ALA A 602 5.98 32.79 -25.61
N GLU A 603 5.50 33.93 -26.12
CA GLU A 603 6.29 35.17 -26.28
C GLU A 603 6.81 35.76 -24.95
N HIS A 604 6.19 35.45 -23.80
CA HIS A 604 6.64 35.93 -22.49
C HIS A 604 7.84 35.15 -21.94
N GLY A 605 8.18 34.02 -22.58
CA GLY A 605 9.28 33.13 -22.22
C GLY A 605 8.84 31.97 -21.34
N ILE A 606 9.08 30.74 -21.80
CA ILE A 606 8.84 29.52 -21.02
C ILE A 606 10.07 29.24 -20.14
N GLU A 607 9.84 28.72 -18.93
CA GLU A 607 10.92 28.33 -18.03
C GLU A 607 11.77 27.23 -18.65
N GLY A 608 13.10 27.37 -18.58
CA GLY A 608 14.05 26.54 -19.35
C GLY A 608 14.05 25.04 -19.06
N TRP A 609 13.35 24.59 -18.01
CA TRP A 609 13.17 23.18 -17.66
C TRP A 609 11.90 22.56 -18.26
N ALA A 610 11.03 23.37 -18.89
CA ALA A 610 9.69 22.98 -19.33
C ALA A 610 9.40 23.35 -20.81
N THR A 611 10.43 23.61 -21.61
CA THR A 611 10.28 24.16 -22.97
C THR A 611 9.82 23.12 -23.98
N THR A 612 10.26 21.86 -23.88
CA THR A 612 9.78 20.78 -24.76
C THR A 612 8.27 20.56 -24.57
N PHE A 613 7.79 20.59 -23.32
CA PHE A 613 6.38 20.43 -22.97
C PHE A 613 5.47 21.53 -23.54
N ALA A 614 5.98 22.76 -23.70
CA ALA A 614 5.22 23.88 -24.26
C ALA A 614 5.39 24.00 -25.79
N TYR A 615 6.63 23.89 -26.29
CA TYR A 615 6.94 24.19 -27.68
C TYR A 615 6.65 23.04 -28.64
N ALA A 616 6.73 21.76 -28.23
CA ALA A 616 6.35 20.63 -29.09
C ALA A 616 4.85 20.66 -29.49
N PRO A 617 3.87 20.81 -28.58
CA PRO A 617 2.47 20.93 -28.99
C PRO A 617 2.20 22.25 -29.72
N LEU A 618 2.83 23.38 -29.33
CA LEU A 618 2.70 24.65 -30.04
C LEU A 618 3.21 24.61 -31.49
N ALA A 619 4.29 23.86 -31.73
CA ALA A 619 4.81 23.60 -33.06
C ALA A 619 3.83 22.77 -33.90
N ALA A 620 3.25 21.71 -33.32
CA ALA A 620 2.22 20.92 -33.98
C ALA A 620 0.98 21.75 -34.35
N ALA A 621 0.49 22.59 -33.44
CA ALA A 621 -0.61 23.51 -33.68
C ALA A 621 -0.31 24.51 -34.82
N ASN A 622 0.90 25.06 -34.86
CA ASN A 622 1.35 25.91 -35.97
C ASN A 622 1.38 25.14 -37.30
N HIS A 623 1.91 23.92 -37.33
CA HIS A 623 1.98 23.11 -38.55
C HIS A 623 0.59 22.78 -39.09
N VAL A 624 -0.29 22.25 -38.24
CA VAL A 624 -1.67 21.87 -38.61
C VAL A 624 -2.48 23.08 -39.12
N LEU A 625 -2.17 24.29 -38.66
CA LEU A 625 -2.77 25.55 -39.14
C LEU A 625 -2.04 26.21 -40.31
N GLY A 626 -0.96 25.60 -40.84
CA GLY A 626 -0.26 26.03 -42.05
C GLY A 626 0.90 27.01 -41.85
N ASN A 627 1.38 27.19 -40.62
CA ASN A 627 2.51 28.04 -40.25
C ASN A 627 3.84 27.26 -40.21
N GLU A 628 4.15 26.48 -41.26
CA GLU A 628 5.29 25.55 -41.32
C GLU A 628 6.61 26.13 -40.76
N ALA A 629 7.03 27.31 -41.23
CA ALA A 629 8.29 27.92 -40.80
C ALA A 629 8.35 28.34 -39.31
N ARG A 630 7.20 28.49 -38.65
CA ARG A 630 7.11 28.74 -37.19
C ARG A 630 7.09 27.43 -36.41
N ALA A 631 6.47 26.37 -36.97
CA ALA A 631 6.56 25.04 -36.40
C ALA A 631 8.00 24.54 -36.36
N ASP A 632 8.75 24.70 -37.46
CA ASP A 632 10.18 24.33 -37.53
C ASP A 632 11.01 25.01 -36.44
N GLU A 633 10.86 26.34 -36.28
CA GLU A 633 11.54 27.13 -35.24
C GLU A 633 11.21 26.62 -33.82
N LEU A 634 9.94 26.32 -33.56
CA LEU A 634 9.50 25.83 -32.25
C LEU A 634 9.98 24.39 -31.95
N PHE A 635 10.08 23.52 -32.96
CA PHE A 635 10.71 22.20 -32.79
C PHE A 635 12.23 22.28 -32.59
N GLU A 636 12.91 23.22 -33.25
CA GLU A 636 14.32 23.50 -32.95
C GLU A 636 14.47 23.97 -31.50
N MET A 637 13.66 24.91 -31.03
CA MET A 637 13.65 25.36 -29.63
C MET A 637 13.32 24.23 -28.62
N ALA A 638 12.37 23.35 -28.95
CA ALA A 638 12.01 22.20 -28.12
C ALA A 638 13.16 21.17 -28.00
N ARG A 639 14.00 21.04 -29.04
CA ARG A 639 15.17 20.17 -29.07
C ARG A 639 16.40 20.79 -28.42
N GLU A 640 16.65 22.10 -28.57
CA GLU A 640 17.86 22.75 -28.04
C GLU A 640 17.99 22.62 -26.51
N ASN A 641 16.87 22.59 -25.79
CA ASN A 641 16.86 22.48 -24.33
C ASN A 641 16.63 21.05 -23.81
N ILE A 642 16.21 20.09 -24.66
CA ILE A 642 15.65 18.80 -24.18
C ILE A 642 16.58 18.07 -23.20
N GLU A 643 17.89 18.08 -23.41
CA GLU A 643 18.86 17.43 -22.49
C GLU A 643 18.86 18.04 -21.08
N GLN A 644 18.53 19.33 -20.95
CA GLN A 644 18.59 20.13 -19.73
C GLN A 644 17.28 20.11 -18.92
N GLU A 645 16.19 19.55 -19.47
CA GLU A 645 14.87 19.49 -18.81
C GLU A 645 14.79 18.33 -17.80
N ALA A 646 13.97 18.52 -16.76
CA ALA A 646 13.66 17.45 -15.80
C ALA A 646 12.82 16.33 -16.46
N ASN A 647 12.57 15.24 -15.73
CA ASN A 647 11.74 14.11 -16.16
C ASN A 647 12.16 13.53 -17.52
N ALA A 648 13.35 12.91 -17.54
CA ALA A 648 14.04 12.54 -18.77
C ALA A 648 13.23 11.68 -19.76
N PHE A 649 12.26 10.88 -19.29
CA PHE A 649 11.37 10.09 -20.16
C PHE A 649 10.21 10.91 -20.75
N GLN A 650 9.58 11.75 -19.93
CA GLN A 650 8.35 12.48 -20.26
C GLN A 650 8.58 13.53 -21.37
N ARG A 651 9.77 14.15 -21.38
CA ARG A 651 10.18 15.14 -22.40
C ARG A 651 10.30 14.56 -23.82
N TYR A 652 10.82 13.33 -23.99
CA TYR A 652 10.88 12.69 -25.31
C TYR A 652 9.50 12.25 -25.78
N LEU A 653 8.62 11.79 -24.88
CA LEU A 653 7.22 11.53 -25.21
C LEU A 653 6.49 12.82 -25.66
N ALA A 654 6.70 13.94 -24.96
CA ALA A 654 6.12 15.23 -25.35
C ALA A 654 6.60 15.69 -26.74
N LEU A 655 7.90 15.53 -27.04
CA LEU A 655 8.45 15.83 -28.37
C LEU A 655 7.89 14.89 -29.44
N ALA A 656 7.84 13.59 -29.18
CA ALA A 656 7.31 12.58 -30.10
C ALA A 656 5.82 12.81 -30.40
N ARG A 657 5.00 13.13 -29.39
CA ARG A 657 3.59 13.51 -29.55
C ARG A 657 3.41 14.77 -30.39
N GLY A 658 4.30 15.76 -30.28
CA GLY A 658 4.33 16.91 -31.19
C GLY A 658 4.49 16.49 -32.66
N TYR A 659 5.38 15.53 -32.94
CA TYR A 659 5.55 14.98 -34.29
C TYR A 659 4.37 14.11 -34.75
N LEU A 660 3.82 13.25 -33.88
CA LEU A 660 2.61 12.47 -34.16
C LEU A 660 1.43 13.39 -34.52
N ALA A 661 1.26 14.50 -33.80
CA ALA A 661 0.18 15.46 -34.03
C ALA A 661 0.22 16.10 -35.44
N MET A 662 1.41 16.17 -36.07
CA MET A 662 1.58 16.58 -37.48
C MET A 662 1.42 15.43 -38.49
N GLY A 663 1.49 14.18 -38.05
CA GLY A 663 1.64 13.01 -38.92
C GLY A 663 3.08 12.80 -39.43
N ASP A 664 4.09 13.41 -38.78
CA ASP A 664 5.50 13.13 -39.07
C ASP A 664 6.00 11.98 -38.17
N TYR A 665 5.49 10.79 -38.46
CA TYR A 665 5.77 9.58 -37.69
C TYR A 665 7.25 9.18 -37.70
N ASP A 666 7.98 9.50 -38.77
CA ASP A 666 9.41 9.19 -38.86
C ASP A 666 10.23 10.08 -37.90
N ALA A 667 9.82 11.35 -37.74
CA ALA A 667 10.39 12.24 -36.74
C ALA A 667 9.93 11.89 -35.31
N ALA A 668 8.70 11.38 -35.14
CA ALA A 668 8.19 10.90 -33.86
C ALA A 668 8.96 9.66 -33.37
N ASP A 669 9.16 8.67 -34.24
CA ASP A 669 9.95 7.46 -33.95
C ASP A 669 11.41 7.82 -33.63
N ALA A 670 11.99 8.79 -34.34
CA ALA A 670 13.34 9.29 -34.03
C ALA A 670 13.38 9.99 -32.65
N ALA A 671 12.42 10.87 -32.37
CA ALA A 671 12.35 11.62 -31.12
C ALA A 671 12.11 10.72 -29.90
N ILE A 672 11.25 9.71 -29.99
CA ILE A 672 11.08 8.76 -28.90
C ILE A 672 12.35 7.95 -28.71
N LEU A 673 12.97 7.41 -29.77
CA LEU A 673 14.16 6.55 -29.68
C LEU A 673 15.45 7.26 -29.19
N GLU A 674 15.45 8.59 -29.10
CA GLU A 674 16.51 9.38 -28.44
C GLU A 674 16.41 9.35 -26.89
N GLY A 675 15.29 8.84 -26.34
CA GLY A 675 15.08 8.71 -24.90
C GLY A 675 15.90 7.62 -24.20
N PRO A 676 16.08 7.71 -22.88
CA PRO A 676 16.93 6.82 -22.10
C PRO A 676 16.21 5.50 -21.75
N TRP A 677 15.76 4.75 -22.75
CA TRP A 677 15.09 3.46 -22.54
C TRP A 677 16.11 2.38 -22.18
N ASP A 678 15.93 1.80 -21.01
CA ASP A 678 16.74 0.73 -20.44
C ASP A 678 16.20 -0.67 -20.80
N SER A 679 17.05 -1.68 -20.59
CA SER A 679 16.67 -3.09 -20.72
C SER A 679 16.00 -3.56 -19.44
N GLY A 680 14.75 -4.04 -19.51
CA GLY A 680 13.99 -4.43 -18.33
C GLY A 680 12.50 -4.53 -18.65
N TRP A 681 11.65 -4.03 -17.76
CA TRP A 681 10.23 -3.83 -18.08
C TRP A 681 10.05 -2.65 -19.02
N LEU A 682 9.07 -2.73 -19.93
CA LEU A 682 8.78 -1.62 -20.83
C LEU A 682 8.38 -0.36 -20.04
N ASN A 683 9.08 0.74 -20.28
CA ASN A 683 8.85 2.00 -19.59
C ASN A 683 7.46 2.57 -19.93
N HIS A 684 6.70 3.03 -18.93
CA HIS A 684 5.31 3.50 -19.12
C HIS A 684 5.16 4.64 -20.15
N PHE A 685 6.15 5.52 -20.31
CA PHE A 685 6.11 6.57 -21.33
C PHE A 685 6.35 6.02 -22.75
N LEU A 686 7.10 4.92 -22.89
CA LEU A 686 7.24 4.20 -24.15
C LEU A 686 5.98 3.37 -24.44
N SER A 687 5.35 2.74 -23.43
CA SER A 687 4.03 2.11 -23.57
C SER A 687 3.00 3.10 -24.11
N ALA A 688 2.96 4.32 -23.55
CA ALA A 688 2.06 5.38 -24.00
C ALA A 688 2.28 5.74 -25.47
N TYR A 689 3.53 5.88 -25.94
CA TYR A 689 3.82 6.14 -27.35
C TYR A 689 3.34 5.02 -28.29
N LEU A 690 3.47 3.75 -27.88
CA LEU A 690 2.97 2.62 -28.66
C LEU A 690 1.44 2.61 -28.75
N VAL A 691 0.75 2.96 -27.67
CA VAL A 691 -0.71 3.16 -27.67
C VAL A 691 -1.11 4.34 -28.57
N ASP A 692 -0.35 5.44 -28.58
CA ASP A 692 -0.60 6.58 -29.48
C ASP A 692 -0.44 6.18 -30.96
N LEU A 693 0.57 5.36 -31.31
CA LEU A 693 0.72 4.79 -32.66
C LEU A 693 -0.49 3.93 -33.04
N ALA A 694 -1.00 3.11 -32.11
CA ALA A 694 -2.19 2.30 -32.32
C ALA A 694 -3.44 3.18 -32.58
N ARG A 695 -3.66 4.21 -31.76
CA ARG A 695 -4.76 5.18 -31.90
C ARG A 695 -4.68 5.98 -33.21
N HIS A 696 -3.47 6.26 -33.69
CA HIS A 696 -3.23 6.87 -35.00
C HIS A 696 -3.43 5.91 -36.20
N GLY A 697 -3.65 4.62 -35.96
CA GLY A 697 -3.79 3.60 -37.00
C GLY A 697 -2.47 3.16 -37.66
N GLU A 698 -1.33 3.52 -37.07
CA GLU A 698 0.02 3.28 -37.61
C GLU A 698 0.54 1.89 -37.21
N PHE A 699 -0.29 0.87 -37.42
CA PHE A 699 -0.09 -0.48 -36.89
C PHE A 699 1.20 -1.17 -37.39
N ASP A 700 1.65 -0.87 -38.62
CA ASP A 700 2.89 -1.43 -39.16
C ASP A 700 4.15 -0.79 -38.52
N ARG A 701 4.05 0.46 -38.06
CA ARG A 701 5.09 1.11 -37.24
C ARG A 701 5.08 0.59 -35.82
N LEU A 702 3.89 0.42 -35.24
CA LEU A 702 3.69 -0.20 -33.93
C LEU A 702 4.36 -1.58 -33.85
N ASP A 703 4.08 -2.48 -34.80
CA ASP A 703 4.74 -3.79 -34.85
C ASP A 703 6.26 -3.65 -34.99
N SER A 704 6.74 -2.75 -35.85
CA SER A 704 8.19 -2.51 -35.99
C SER A 704 8.83 -1.90 -34.74
N MET A 705 8.08 -1.25 -33.86
CA MET A 705 8.58 -0.69 -32.60
C MET A 705 8.54 -1.73 -31.48
N LEU A 706 7.50 -2.56 -31.42
CA LEU A 706 7.44 -3.74 -30.53
C LEU A 706 8.60 -4.70 -30.84
N ASP A 707 8.87 -5.00 -32.12
CA ASP A 707 10.03 -5.79 -32.56
C ASP A 707 11.37 -5.22 -32.06
N ARG A 708 11.50 -3.90 -31.97
CA ARG A 708 12.70 -3.23 -31.44
C ARG A 708 12.80 -3.32 -29.94
N CYS A 709 11.68 -3.19 -29.22
CA CYS A 709 11.63 -3.34 -27.76
C CYS A 709 12.02 -4.77 -27.35
N GLU A 710 11.41 -5.77 -27.98
CA GLU A 710 11.75 -7.19 -27.81
C GLU A 710 13.23 -7.45 -28.13
N ALA A 711 13.74 -6.92 -29.26
CA ALA A 711 15.14 -7.07 -29.65
C ALA A 711 16.13 -6.33 -28.72
N ALA A 712 15.69 -5.33 -27.98
CA ALA A 712 16.45 -4.66 -26.92
C ALA A 712 16.38 -5.40 -25.57
N GLY A 713 15.61 -6.50 -25.48
CA GLY A 713 15.40 -7.26 -24.25
C GLY A 713 14.38 -6.64 -23.30
N MET A 714 13.50 -5.76 -23.79
CA MET A 714 12.41 -5.18 -23.00
C MET A 714 11.24 -6.15 -22.92
N ASN A 715 10.67 -6.32 -21.72
CA ASN A 715 9.45 -7.09 -21.51
C ASN A 715 8.23 -6.24 -21.87
N ILE A 716 7.58 -6.56 -23.00
CA ILE A 716 6.35 -5.91 -23.49
C ILE A 716 5.07 -6.46 -22.86
N SER A 717 5.15 -7.50 -22.01
CA SER A 717 3.99 -8.14 -21.38
C SER A 717 3.44 -7.30 -20.21
N GLU A 718 2.92 -6.11 -20.54
CA GLU A 718 2.42 -5.09 -19.62
C GLU A 718 0.93 -4.82 -19.88
N PHE A 719 0.10 -4.82 -18.84
CA PHE A 719 -1.37 -4.74 -18.98
C PHE A 719 -1.83 -3.45 -19.69
N ARG A 720 -1.32 -2.27 -19.32
CA ARG A 720 -1.78 -0.99 -19.92
C ARG A 720 -1.45 -0.89 -21.41
N LEU A 721 -0.33 -1.49 -21.83
CA LEU A 721 0.03 -1.64 -23.24
C LEU A 721 -0.95 -2.55 -23.98
N ALA A 722 -1.29 -3.71 -23.39
CA ALA A 722 -2.24 -4.65 -23.96
C ALA A 722 -3.64 -4.02 -24.09
N ASP A 723 -4.15 -3.42 -23.00
CA ASP A 723 -5.41 -2.68 -22.95
C ASP A 723 -5.46 -1.62 -24.07
N GLY A 724 -4.53 -0.67 -24.07
CA GLY A 724 -4.57 0.48 -24.97
C GLY A 724 -4.40 0.12 -26.46
N ILE A 725 -3.65 -0.93 -26.80
CA ILE A 725 -3.51 -1.37 -28.19
C ILE A 725 -4.71 -2.22 -28.64
N VAL A 726 -5.21 -3.13 -27.80
CA VAL A 726 -6.39 -3.95 -28.13
C VAL A 726 -7.60 -3.04 -28.35
N ASP A 727 -7.78 -2.04 -27.49
CA ASP A 727 -8.81 -0.99 -27.62
C ASP A 727 -8.72 -0.27 -28.97
N ALA A 728 -7.55 0.30 -29.30
CA ALA A 728 -7.36 1.04 -30.54
C ALA A 728 -7.55 0.16 -31.79
N LEU A 729 -7.23 -1.13 -31.71
CA LEU A 729 -7.49 -2.09 -32.78
C LEU A 729 -8.97 -2.47 -32.88
N ILE A 730 -9.71 -2.56 -31.76
CA ILE A 730 -11.16 -2.76 -31.75
C ILE A 730 -11.88 -1.56 -32.37
N ASP A 731 -11.52 -0.33 -31.95
CA ASP A 731 -12.11 0.91 -32.45
C ASP A 731 -11.84 1.11 -33.96
N ALA A 732 -10.74 0.56 -34.47
CA ALA A 732 -10.38 0.54 -35.89
C ALA A 732 -10.90 -0.70 -36.67
N GLU A 733 -11.77 -1.53 -36.06
CA GLU A 733 -12.31 -2.79 -36.61
C GLU A 733 -11.22 -3.81 -37.06
N GLN A 734 -10.02 -3.76 -36.48
CA GLN A 734 -8.86 -4.61 -36.80
C GLN A 734 -8.80 -5.91 -35.97
N TYR A 735 -9.94 -6.58 -35.79
CA TYR A 735 -10.11 -7.69 -34.84
C TYR A 735 -9.10 -8.84 -34.99
N GLU A 736 -8.82 -9.31 -36.22
CA GLU A 736 -7.84 -10.39 -36.44
C GLU A 736 -6.40 -9.95 -36.14
N ARG A 737 -6.08 -8.64 -36.27
CA ARG A 737 -4.77 -8.10 -35.86
C ARG A 737 -4.67 -8.00 -34.34
N ALA A 738 -5.73 -7.54 -33.67
CA ALA A 738 -5.81 -7.56 -32.20
C ALA A 738 -5.62 -8.99 -31.67
N TRP A 739 -6.31 -9.96 -32.25
CA TRP A 739 -6.20 -11.37 -31.87
C TRP A 739 -4.79 -11.93 -32.03
N GLN A 740 -4.13 -11.63 -33.16
CA GLN A 740 -2.77 -12.09 -33.43
C GLN A 740 -1.73 -11.41 -32.53
N LEU A 741 -1.93 -10.12 -32.21
CA LEU A 741 -1.02 -9.37 -31.33
C LEU A 741 -0.99 -9.95 -29.91
N LEU A 742 -2.12 -10.45 -29.39
CA LEU A 742 -2.19 -11.10 -28.07
C LEU A 742 -1.22 -12.28 -27.90
N ALA A 743 -0.75 -12.90 -29.00
CA ALA A 743 0.26 -13.95 -28.94
C ALA A 743 1.69 -13.44 -28.63
N ARG A 744 1.93 -12.12 -28.65
CA ARG A 744 3.22 -11.50 -28.27
C ARG A 744 3.35 -11.27 -26.76
N PHE A 745 2.23 -11.15 -26.05
CA PHE A 745 2.15 -10.84 -24.62
C PHE A 745 2.32 -12.12 -23.76
N ASP A 746 3.46 -12.81 -23.91
CA ASP A 746 3.73 -14.04 -23.18
C ASP A 746 3.77 -13.81 -21.65
N GLY A 747 3.20 -14.73 -20.88
CA GLY A 747 3.03 -14.61 -19.43
C GLY A 747 1.84 -13.75 -18.95
N LEU A 748 1.12 -13.03 -19.83
CA LEU A 748 -0.14 -12.35 -19.46
C LEU A 748 -1.38 -13.23 -19.69
N SER A 749 -2.38 -13.06 -18.83
CA SER A 749 -3.71 -13.67 -19.04
C SER A 749 -4.49 -12.88 -20.10
N VAL A 750 -4.48 -13.36 -21.33
CA VAL A 750 -5.10 -12.67 -22.48
C VAL A 750 -6.52 -13.11 -22.82
N THR A 751 -7.14 -14.01 -22.02
CA THR A 751 -8.50 -14.52 -22.27
C THR A 751 -9.54 -13.41 -22.31
N HIS A 752 -9.47 -12.46 -21.38
CA HIS A 752 -10.41 -11.33 -21.32
C HIS A 752 -10.36 -10.45 -22.58
N TYR A 753 -9.17 -10.16 -23.11
CA TYR A 753 -9.03 -9.43 -24.38
C TYR A 753 -9.66 -10.17 -25.56
N ARG A 754 -9.53 -11.50 -25.60
CA ARG A 754 -10.18 -12.33 -26.62
C ARG A 754 -11.70 -12.23 -26.52
N GLU A 755 -12.26 -12.25 -25.32
CA GLU A 755 -13.70 -12.06 -25.07
C GLU A 755 -14.18 -10.68 -25.50
N GLN A 756 -13.42 -9.62 -25.19
CA GLN A 756 -13.70 -8.25 -25.62
C GLN A 756 -13.72 -8.13 -27.15
N ILE A 757 -12.68 -8.64 -27.83
CA ILE A 757 -12.57 -8.62 -29.31
C ILE A 757 -13.79 -9.30 -29.94
N VAL A 758 -14.15 -10.50 -29.48
CA VAL A 758 -15.27 -11.27 -30.03
C VAL A 758 -16.63 -10.66 -29.69
N THR A 759 -16.76 -9.99 -28.54
CA THR A 759 -17.96 -9.23 -28.17
C THR A 759 -18.13 -7.99 -29.06
N ALA A 760 -17.06 -7.22 -29.29
CA ALA A 760 -17.08 -6.08 -30.20
C ALA A 760 -17.38 -6.49 -31.66
N MET A 761 -16.81 -7.62 -32.12
CA MET A 761 -17.17 -8.21 -33.42
C MET A 761 -18.66 -8.52 -33.52
N LEU A 762 -19.27 -9.11 -32.48
CA LEU A 762 -20.71 -9.40 -32.45
C LEU A 762 -21.56 -8.12 -32.53
N GLU A 763 -21.19 -7.09 -31.78
CA GLU A 763 -21.91 -5.81 -31.69
C GLU A 763 -21.82 -5.01 -32.99
N ASN A 764 -20.66 -5.02 -33.65
CA ASN A 764 -20.43 -4.42 -34.96
C ASN A 764 -20.89 -5.30 -36.14
N GLY A 765 -21.49 -6.48 -35.87
CA GLY A 765 -22.19 -7.31 -36.86
C GLY A 765 -21.34 -8.37 -37.59
N HIS A 766 -20.10 -8.57 -37.19
CA HIS A 766 -19.15 -9.58 -37.71
C HIS A 766 -19.43 -11.00 -37.18
N ARG A 767 -20.70 -11.42 -37.16
CA ARG A 767 -21.11 -12.67 -36.49
C ARG A 767 -20.43 -13.91 -37.07
N GLU A 768 -20.37 -14.06 -38.39
CA GLU A 768 -19.77 -15.26 -39.01
C GLU A 768 -18.27 -15.38 -38.68
N ASP A 769 -17.52 -14.28 -38.80
CA ASP A 769 -16.09 -14.21 -38.48
C ASP A 769 -15.83 -14.50 -36.99
N SER A 770 -16.67 -13.97 -36.09
CA SER A 770 -16.53 -14.17 -34.63
C SER A 770 -16.79 -15.63 -34.20
N ILE A 771 -17.64 -16.37 -34.92
CA ILE A 771 -17.86 -17.82 -34.73
C ILE A 771 -16.61 -18.59 -35.18
N GLU A 772 -16.05 -18.28 -36.37
CA GLU A 772 -14.83 -18.94 -36.87
C GLU A 772 -13.64 -18.72 -35.93
N LEU A 773 -13.47 -17.48 -35.44
CA LEU A 773 -12.41 -17.10 -34.51
C LEU A 773 -12.53 -17.83 -33.17
N SER A 774 -13.75 -17.91 -32.62
CA SER A 774 -14.03 -18.65 -31.38
C SER A 774 -13.83 -20.16 -31.54
N ALA A 775 -14.24 -20.73 -32.67
CA ALA A 775 -14.04 -22.15 -32.95
C ALA A 775 -12.55 -22.51 -33.05
N ARG A 776 -11.73 -21.64 -33.66
CA ARG A 776 -10.26 -21.76 -33.68
C ARG A 776 -9.71 -21.74 -32.25
N TYR A 777 -10.13 -20.79 -31.42
CA TYR A 777 -9.67 -20.66 -30.04
C TYR A 777 -9.98 -21.90 -29.19
N LEU A 778 -11.19 -22.43 -29.30
CA LEU A 778 -11.64 -23.61 -28.55
C LEU A 778 -10.91 -24.89 -28.98
N ASP A 779 -10.59 -25.05 -30.27
CA ASP A 779 -9.82 -26.23 -30.75
C ASP A 779 -8.34 -26.13 -30.35
N GLU A 780 -7.75 -24.93 -30.37
CA GLU A 780 -6.37 -24.67 -29.90
C GLU A 780 -6.21 -24.93 -28.39
N ASN A 781 -7.22 -24.61 -27.58
CA ASN A 781 -7.18 -24.72 -26.12
C ASN A 781 -8.00 -25.90 -25.59
N ARG A 782 -8.34 -26.86 -26.45
CA ARG A 782 -9.24 -27.98 -26.15
C ARG A 782 -8.79 -28.85 -24.98
N GLU A 783 -7.48 -28.97 -24.76
CA GLU A 783 -6.92 -29.73 -23.65
C GLU A 783 -7.17 -29.04 -22.28
N TYR A 784 -7.47 -27.74 -22.24
CA TYR A 784 -7.60 -26.94 -21.02
C TYR A 784 -9.05 -26.61 -20.66
N VAL A 785 -9.69 -27.48 -19.88
CA VAL A 785 -11.09 -27.37 -19.42
C VAL A 785 -11.45 -26.00 -18.81
N GLY A 786 -10.53 -25.38 -18.06
CA GLY A 786 -10.76 -24.03 -17.50
C GLY A 786 -11.04 -22.96 -18.56
N MET A 787 -10.21 -22.91 -19.62
CA MET A 787 -10.37 -21.96 -20.72
C MET A 787 -11.65 -22.20 -21.52
N LEU A 788 -12.04 -23.48 -21.68
CA LEU A 788 -13.32 -23.84 -22.30
C LEU A 788 -14.53 -23.35 -21.50
N LEU A 789 -14.44 -23.38 -20.17
CA LEU A 789 -15.50 -22.94 -19.25
C LEU A 789 -15.59 -21.42 -19.15
N ASP A 790 -14.47 -20.70 -19.22
CA ASP A 790 -14.45 -19.24 -19.29
C ASP A 790 -15.18 -18.77 -20.56
N TRP A 791 -14.89 -19.40 -21.69
CA TRP A 791 -15.49 -19.07 -22.99
C TRP A 791 -16.98 -19.46 -23.15
N ALA A 792 -17.51 -20.27 -22.24
CA ALA A 792 -18.83 -20.89 -22.38
C ALA A 792 -19.99 -19.88 -22.45
N GLU A 793 -19.95 -18.82 -21.63
CA GLU A 793 -21.00 -17.79 -21.58
C GLU A 793 -21.07 -16.97 -22.88
N LEU A 794 -19.90 -16.65 -23.45
CA LEU A 794 -19.79 -15.99 -24.75
C LEU A 794 -20.29 -16.91 -25.88
N LEU A 795 -19.94 -18.20 -25.83
CA LEU A 795 -20.35 -19.18 -26.84
C LEU A 795 -21.87 -19.37 -26.89
N VAL A 796 -22.58 -19.35 -25.75
CA VAL A 796 -24.05 -19.37 -25.68
C VAL A 796 -24.69 -18.19 -26.43
N ARG A 797 -24.09 -16.99 -26.36
CA ARG A 797 -24.57 -15.79 -27.11
C ARG A 797 -24.24 -15.87 -28.62
N LEU A 798 -23.16 -16.57 -28.96
CA LEU A 798 -22.48 -16.54 -30.26
C LEU A 798 -22.87 -17.70 -31.19
N ASP A 799 -22.78 -18.95 -30.74
CA ASP A 799 -23.11 -20.15 -31.49
C ASP A 799 -23.77 -21.20 -30.59
N GLU A 800 -25.10 -21.23 -30.63
CA GLU A 800 -25.95 -22.22 -29.94
C GLU A 800 -25.52 -23.67 -30.20
N ARG A 801 -25.00 -23.98 -31.39
CA ARG A 801 -24.56 -25.35 -31.74
C ARG A 801 -23.17 -25.67 -31.21
N GLY A 802 -22.27 -24.70 -31.24
CA GLY A 802 -20.96 -24.79 -30.60
C GLY A 802 -21.11 -24.96 -29.09
N ALA A 803 -22.02 -24.22 -28.46
CA ALA A 803 -22.34 -24.34 -27.05
C ALA A 803 -22.88 -25.73 -26.68
N ASP A 804 -23.86 -26.25 -27.43
CA ASP A 804 -24.39 -27.62 -27.25
C ASP A 804 -23.30 -28.69 -27.40
N ALA A 805 -22.46 -28.58 -28.44
CA ALA A 805 -21.33 -29.50 -28.66
C ALA A 805 -20.29 -29.43 -27.53
N LEU A 806 -19.99 -28.23 -27.02
CA LEU A 806 -19.08 -28.04 -25.89
C LEU A 806 -19.66 -28.60 -24.58
N ALA A 807 -20.97 -28.44 -24.35
CA ALA A 807 -21.64 -29.04 -23.20
C ALA A 807 -21.55 -30.57 -23.22
N VAL A 808 -21.69 -31.21 -24.39
CA VAL A 808 -21.47 -32.66 -24.56
C VAL A 808 -20.02 -33.05 -24.24
N GLU A 809 -19.04 -32.31 -24.73
CA GLU A 809 -17.62 -32.61 -24.48
C GLU A 809 -17.24 -32.47 -22.99
N LEU A 810 -17.77 -31.46 -22.30
CA LEU A 810 -17.47 -31.20 -20.90
C LEU A 810 -18.17 -32.16 -19.93
N GLU A 811 -19.34 -32.72 -20.28
CA GLU A 811 -19.96 -33.82 -19.54
C GLU A 811 -19.09 -35.09 -19.56
N GLU A 812 -18.48 -35.44 -20.70
CA GLU A 812 -17.56 -36.58 -20.80
C GLU A 812 -16.24 -36.36 -20.04
N ARG A 813 -15.97 -35.12 -19.61
CA ARG A 813 -14.72 -34.67 -18.97
C ARG A 813 -14.93 -34.07 -17.57
N VAL A 814 -16.05 -34.39 -16.91
CA VAL A 814 -16.38 -33.83 -15.59
C VAL A 814 -15.32 -34.12 -14.51
N ASP A 815 -14.61 -35.24 -14.61
CA ASP A 815 -13.47 -35.57 -13.74
C ASP A 815 -12.35 -34.52 -13.81
N GLU A 816 -12.13 -33.91 -14.98
CA GLU A 816 -11.15 -32.83 -15.17
C GLU A 816 -11.64 -31.50 -14.56
N ILE A 817 -12.97 -31.26 -14.57
CA ILE A 817 -13.59 -30.10 -13.89
C ILE A 817 -13.42 -30.25 -12.37
N LEU A 818 -13.66 -31.45 -11.84
CA LEU A 818 -13.51 -31.77 -10.41
C LEU A 818 -12.04 -31.71 -9.95
N ALA A 819 -11.08 -31.93 -10.84
CA ALA A 819 -9.65 -31.84 -10.56
C ALA A 819 -9.06 -30.40 -10.69
N ALA A 820 -9.87 -29.41 -11.05
CA ALA A 820 -9.41 -28.02 -11.16
C ALA A 820 -9.04 -27.41 -9.80
N TRP A 821 -8.19 -26.37 -9.79
CA TRP A 821 -7.78 -25.66 -8.57
C TRP A 821 -8.96 -24.99 -7.81
N LYS A 822 -10.02 -24.60 -8.53
CA LYS A 822 -11.28 -24.08 -7.98
C LYS A 822 -12.47 -24.83 -8.59
N PRO A 823 -12.77 -26.06 -8.14
CA PRO A 823 -13.76 -26.92 -8.79
C PRO A 823 -15.18 -26.35 -8.70
N ALA A 824 -15.55 -25.73 -7.58
CA ALA A 824 -16.86 -25.09 -7.41
C ALA A 824 -17.15 -24.00 -8.47
N ASP A 825 -16.17 -23.16 -8.81
CA ASP A 825 -16.35 -22.09 -9.80
C ASP A 825 -16.47 -22.66 -11.22
N ALA A 826 -15.66 -23.68 -11.52
CA ALA A 826 -15.70 -24.41 -12.79
C ALA A 826 -17.04 -25.16 -12.97
N LEU A 827 -17.53 -25.83 -11.92
CA LEU A 827 -18.82 -26.53 -11.90
C LEU A 827 -20.01 -25.57 -12.04
N GLN A 828 -19.93 -24.37 -11.48
CA GLN A 828 -20.97 -23.35 -11.66
C GLN A 828 -21.04 -22.88 -13.13
N LYS A 829 -19.89 -22.63 -13.77
CA LYS A 829 -19.82 -22.29 -15.20
C LYS A 829 -20.35 -23.43 -16.07
N TRP A 830 -19.95 -24.67 -15.77
CA TRP A 830 -20.41 -25.87 -16.46
C TRP A 830 -21.93 -26.06 -16.34
N GLY A 831 -22.49 -25.96 -15.14
CA GLY A 831 -23.93 -26.06 -14.91
C GLY A 831 -24.73 -24.98 -15.64
N ALA A 832 -24.20 -23.75 -15.68
CA ALA A 832 -24.82 -22.65 -16.43
C ALA A 832 -24.83 -22.90 -17.95
N LEU A 833 -23.73 -23.45 -18.51
CA LEU A 833 -23.65 -23.88 -19.91
C LEU A 833 -24.65 -25.01 -20.20
N ALA A 834 -24.66 -26.06 -19.38
CA ALA A 834 -25.56 -27.20 -19.57
C ALA A 834 -27.03 -26.77 -19.56
N SER A 835 -27.44 -25.92 -18.60
CA SER A 835 -28.80 -25.38 -18.55
C SER A 835 -29.11 -24.43 -19.70
N ALA A 836 -28.17 -23.58 -20.14
CA ALA A 836 -28.33 -22.72 -21.31
C ALA A 836 -28.51 -23.51 -22.62
N THR A 837 -27.88 -24.67 -22.73
CA THR A 837 -28.02 -25.60 -23.87
C THR A 837 -29.20 -26.58 -23.74
N GLY A 838 -29.97 -26.52 -22.65
CA GLY A 838 -31.14 -27.38 -22.43
C GLY A 838 -30.83 -28.82 -22.02
N ARG A 839 -29.65 -29.05 -21.43
CA ARG A 839 -29.09 -30.36 -21.03
C ARG A 839 -29.12 -30.61 -19.52
N THR A 840 -30.03 -29.92 -18.83
CA THR A 840 -30.16 -29.91 -17.36
C THR A 840 -30.40 -31.29 -16.77
N VAL A 841 -31.12 -32.17 -17.48
CA VAL A 841 -31.47 -33.52 -16.99
C VAL A 841 -30.24 -34.44 -17.01
N GLU A 842 -29.45 -34.37 -18.07
CA GLU A 842 -28.19 -35.09 -18.22
C GLU A 842 -27.16 -34.59 -17.20
N ALA A 843 -26.97 -33.28 -17.08
CA ALA A 843 -26.07 -32.69 -16.10
C ALA A 843 -26.49 -32.97 -14.65
N LEU A 844 -27.79 -32.93 -14.32
CA LEU A 844 -28.28 -33.26 -12.97
C LEU A 844 -27.99 -34.72 -12.60
N ALA A 845 -28.05 -35.65 -13.55
CA ALA A 845 -27.69 -37.05 -13.31
C ALA A 845 -26.19 -37.23 -13.00
N ILE A 846 -25.32 -36.37 -13.53
CA ILE A 846 -23.89 -36.33 -13.21
C ILE A 846 -23.67 -35.70 -11.83
N VAL A 847 -24.38 -34.61 -11.51
CA VAL A 847 -24.34 -33.95 -10.18
C VAL A 847 -24.78 -34.90 -9.06
N ASP A 848 -25.72 -35.82 -9.34
CA ASP A 848 -26.14 -36.88 -8.41
C ASP A 848 -25.04 -37.90 -8.07
N GLU A 849 -23.95 -37.96 -8.84
CA GLU A 849 -22.81 -38.86 -8.61
C GLU A 849 -21.62 -38.18 -7.89
N PHE A 850 -21.68 -36.87 -7.62
CA PHE A 850 -20.61 -36.16 -6.91
C PHE A 850 -20.59 -36.49 -5.40
N ASP A 851 -19.43 -36.89 -4.88
CA ASP A 851 -19.24 -37.21 -3.45
C ASP A 851 -19.19 -35.97 -2.52
N ASP A 852 -18.95 -34.76 -3.05
CA ASP A 852 -18.77 -33.52 -2.28
C ASP A 852 -19.98 -32.58 -2.40
N GLU A 853 -20.54 -32.17 -1.26
CA GLU A 853 -21.74 -31.31 -1.21
C GLU A 853 -21.51 -29.89 -1.75
N THR A 854 -20.28 -29.35 -1.65
CA THR A 854 -19.95 -27.99 -2.12
C THR A 854 -19.96 -27.94 -3.65
N ASN A 855 -19.39 -28.98 -4.28
CA ASN A 855 -19.40 -29.21 -5.72
C ASN A 855 -20.82 -29.47 -6.24
N GLN A 856 -21.63 -30.26 -5.53
CA GLN A 856 -23.06 -30.40 -5.86
C GLN A 856 -23.78 -29.04 -5.82
N PHE A 857 -23.60 -28.28 -4.74
CA PHE A 857 -24.23 -26.97 -4.57
C PHE A 857 -23.84 -25.99 -5.68
N ALA A 858 -22.55 -25.88 -6.00
CA ALA A 858 -22.08 -24.95 -7.02
C ALA A 858 -22.58 -25.32 -8.43
N ALA A 859 -22.63 -26.61 -8.77
CA ALA A 859 -23.22 -27.10 -10.01
C ALA A 859 -24.73 -26.80 -10.10
N LEU A 860 -25.48 -27.00 -9.00
CA LEU A 860 -26.92 -26.67 -8.93
C LEU A 860 -27.18 -25.17 -9.06
N CYS A 861 -26.34 -24.31 -8.47
CA CYS A 861 -26.38 -22.86 -8.71
C CYS A 861 -26.19 -22.53 -10.20
N GLY A 862 -25.25 -23.20 -10.87
CA GLY A 862 -25.08 -23.10 -12.32
C GLY A 862 -26.33 -23.49 -13.09
N LEU A 863 -26.83 -24.72 -12.87
CA LEU A 863 -28.01 -25.27 -13.55
C LEU A 863 -29.27 -24.40 -13.35
N GLY A 864 -29.45 -23.83 -12.16
CA GLY A 864 -30.57 -22.93 -11.86
C GLY A 864 -30.47 -21.53 -12.48
N SER A 865 -29.29 -21.12 -12.98
CA SER A 865 -29.02 -19.74 -13.43
C SER A 865 -29.62 -19.38 -14.80
N THR A 866 -30.03 -20.35 -15.63
CA THR A 866 -30.40 -20.13 -17.04
C THR A 866 -31.68 -20.88 -17.48
N HIS A 867 -32.23 -20.42 -18.61
CA HIS A 867 -33.25 -20.98 -19.53
C HIS A 867 -34.44 -21.89 -19.12
N GLU A 868 -34.45 -22.64 -18.01
CA GLU A 868 -35.58 -23.54 -17.68
C GLU A 868 -36.71 -22.82 -16.95
N GLU A 869 -37.84 -22.51 -17.60
CA GLU A 869 -39.01 -21.97 -16.90
C GLU A 869 -39.86 -23.06 -16.21
N GLY A 870 -40.15 -22.87 -14.92
CA GLY A 870 -41.20 -23.61 -14.20
C GLY A 870 -40.69 -24.58 -13.14
N LEU A 871 -41.36 -25.75 -13.04
CA LEU A 871 -41.28 -26.64 -11.88
C LEU A 871 -39.90 -27.30 -11.69
N GLU A 872 -39.10 -27.46 -12.73
CA GLU A 872 -37.77 -28.10 -12.62
C GLU A 872 -36.74 -27.14 -12.01
N ARG A 873 -36.70 -25.87 -12.44
CA ARG A 873 -35.89 -24.80 -11.80
C ARG A 873 -36.20 -24.66 -10.31
N GLU A 874 -37.47 -24.71 -9.92
CA GLU A 874 -37.84 -24.60 -8.51
C GLU A 874 -37.24 -25.76 -7.68
N LYS A 875 -37.23 -27.00 -8.20
CA LYS A 875 -36.58 -28.13 -7.51
C LYS A 875 -35.06 -27.98 -7.42
N LEU A 876 -34.42 -27.42 -8.45
CA LEU A 876 -32.98 -27.15 -8.43
C LEU A 876 -32.62 -26.16 -7.32
N PHE A 877 -33.38 -25.06 -7.21
CA PHE A 877 -33.22 -24.11 -6.13
C PHE A 877 -33.61 -24.69 -4.76
N GLU A 878 -34.71 -25.43 -4.63
CA GLU A 878 -35.08 -26.13 -3.38
C GLU A 878 -33.95 -27.05 -2.90
N ARG A 879 -33.28 -27.77 -3.82
CA ARG A 879 -32.13 -28.63 -3.49
C ARG A 879 -30.88 -27.83 -3.14
N ALA A 880 -30.58 -26.74 -3.86
CA ALA A 880 -29.46 -25.87 -3.54
C ALA A 880 -29.64 -25.19 -2.17
N GLU A 881 -30.86 -24.75 -1.83
CA GLU A 881 -31.21 -24.22 -0.50
C GLU A 881 -31.08 -25.30 0.60
N LEU A 882 -31.45 -26.56 0.32
CA LEU A 882 -31.24 -27.68 1.24
C LEU A 882 -29.75 -28.02 1.48
N LEU A 883 -28.89 -27.86 0.47
CA LEU A 883 -27.44 -28.02 0.62
C LEU A 883 -26.83 -26.84 1.38
N LEU A 884 -27.25 -25.61 1.06
CA LEU A 884 -26.79 -24.38 1.72
C LEU A 884 -26.96 -24.41 3.25
N ASP A 885 -28.00 -25.06 3.75
CA ASP A 885 -28.26 -25.21 5.19
C ASP A 885 -27.42 -26.32 5.88
N ILE A 886 -26.61 -27.08 5.13
CA ILE A 886 -25.70 -28.12 5.66
C ILE A 886 -24.22 -27.93 5.28
N LEU A 887 -23.90 -27.02 4.35
CA LEU A 887 -22.53 -26.65 4.03
C LEU A 887 -21.85 -25.97 5.24
N GLY A 888 -20.59 -26.33 5.49
CA GLY A 888 -19.70 -25.60 6.39
C GLY A 888 -18.74 -24.71 5.61
N GLY A 889 -18.09 -23.76 6.29
CA GLY A 889 -17.15 -22.82 5.67
C GLY A 889 -17.77 -21.43 5.51
N ASP A 890 -17.48 -20.78 4.38
CA ASP A 890 -17.91 -19.39 4.11
C ASP A 890 -19.39 -19.35 3.66
N GLU A 891 -20.29 -19.28 4.64
CA GLU A 891 -21.74 -19.18 4.41
C GLU A 891 -22.09 -17.98 3.52
N LEU A 892 -21.42 -16.82 3.69
CA LEU A 892 -21.68 -15.62 2.91
C LEU A 892 -21.38 -15.84 1.42
N ALA A 893 -20.22 -16.41 1.10
CA ALA A 893 -19.85 -16.73 -0.28
C ALA A 893 -20.83 -17.71 -0.94
N HIS A 894 -21.36 -18.70 -0.19
CA HIS A 894 -22.38 -19.62 -0.69
C HIS A 894 -23.75 -18.94 -0.90
N VAL A 895 -24.20 -18.12 0.05
CA VAL A 895 -25.46 -17.35 -0.09
C VAL A 895 -25.38 -16.39 -1.28
N LEU A 896 -24.29 -15.63 -1.43
CA LEU A 896 -24.07 -14.72 -2.55
C LEU A 896 -24.06 -15.46 -3.89
N ARG A 897 -23.44 -16.65 -3.97
CA ARG A 897 -23.43 -17.49 -5.17
C ARG A 897 -24.85 -17.88 -5.60
N LEU A 898 -25.69 -18.29 -4.65
CA LEU A 898 -27.09 -18.65 -4.91
C LEU A 898 -27.95 -17.41 -5.24
N ALA A 899 -27.68 -16.27 -4.61
CA ALA A 899 -28.38 -15.01 -4.84
C ALA A 899 -28.11 -14.44 -6.25
N LYS A 900 -26.87 -14.55 -6.74
CA LYS A 900 -26.48 -14.23 -8.13
C LYS A 900 -27.13 -15.19 -9.13
N ALA A 901 -27.21 -16.49 -8.81
CA ALA A 901 -27.92 -17.47 -9.64
C ALA A 901 -29.42 -17.16 -9.75
N ALA A 902 -30.08 -16.85 -8.63
CA ALA A 902 -31.50 -16.46 -8.61
C ALA A 902 -31.76 -15.16 -9.40
N HIS A 903 -30.84 -14.18 -9.33
CA HIS A 903 -30.90 -12.97 -10.15
C HIS A 903 -30.86 -13.28 -11.64
N ARG A 904 -29.85 -14.04 -12.10
CA ARG A 904 -29.68 -14.44 -13.52
C ARG A 904 -30.88 -15.22 -14.05
N ALA A 905 -31.52 -16.02 -13.20
CA ALA A 905 -32.75 -16.73 -13.52
C ALA A 905 -34.00 -15.82 -13.61
N GLY A 906 -33.96 -14.60 -13.08
CA GLY A 906 -35.10 -13.69 -12.96
C GLY A 906 -36.04 -14.00 -11.79
N ASP A 907 -35.60 -14.76 -10.78
CA ASP A 907 -36.38 -15.05 -9.58
C ASP A 907 -36.15 -13.98 -8.50
N ALA A 908 -36.84 -12.85 -8.67
CA ALA A 908 -36.76 -11.71 -7.77
C ALA A 908 -37.06 -12.06 -6.30
N ALA A 909 -38.00 -12.98 -6.02
CA ALA A 909 -38.43 -13.30 -4.66
C ALA A 909 -37.42 -14.20 -3.91
N ARG A 910 -36.70 -15.07 -4.63
CA ARG A 910 -35.57 -15.82 -4.08
C ARG A 910 -34.32 -14.95 -3.96
N HIS A 911 -34.05 -14.12 -4.97
CA HIS A 911 -32.96 -13.15 -4.97
C HIS A 911 -33.04 -12.18 -3.78
N GLU A 912 -34.17 -11.49 -3.57
CA GLU A 912 -34.41 -10.56 -2.45
C GLU A 912 -34.21 -11.24 -1.09
N ARG A 913 -34.74 -12.47 -0.91
CA ARG A 913 -34.57 -13.26 0.32
C ARG A 913 -33.11 -13.62 0.59
N LEU A 914 -32.37 -14.03 -0.45
CA LEU A 914 -30.98 -14.46 -0.30
C LEU A 914 -30.04 -13.28 -0.12
N PHE A 915 -30.25 -12.16 -0.82
CA PHE A 915 -29.51 -10.92 -0.52
C PHE A 915 -29.81 -10.42 0.89
N GLY A 916 -31.06 -10.50 1.38
CA GLY A 916 -31.36 -10.20 2.78
C GLY A 916 -30.63 -11.11 3.79
N ARG A 917 -30.42 -12.40 3.47
CA ARG A 917 -29.55 -13.30 4.27
C ARG A 917 -28.08 -12.90 4.15
N ALA A 918 -27.60 -12.55 2.95
CA ALA A 918 -26.21 -12.12 2.73
C ALA A 918 -25.89 -10.82 3.46
N THR A 919 -26.77 -9.81 3.43
CA THR A 919 -26.64 -8.58 4.22
C THR A 919 -26.53 -8.92 5.71
N ALA A 920 -27.46 -9.70 6.27
CA ALA A 920 -27.38 -10.09 7.68
C ALA A 920 -26.08 -10.85 8.04
N LEU A 921 -25.56 -11.69 7.13
CA LEU A 921 -24.27 -12.37 7.32
C LEU A 921 -23.07 -11.43 7.19
N ALA A 922 -23.15 -10.39 6.37
CA ALA A 922 -22.10 -9.38 6.22
C ALA A 922 -22.10 -8.35 7.36
N THR A 923 -23.26 -8.02 7.94
CA THR A 923 -23.38 -7.04 9.03
C THR A 923 -23.19 -7.65 10.41
N ASP A 924 -23.72 -8.85 10.65
CA ASP A 924 -23.89 -9.48 11.97
C ASP A 924 -23.17 -10.85 12.07
N GLY A 925 -22.47 -11.28 11.01
CA GLY A 925 -21.75 -12.55 10.96
C GLY A 925 -20.39 -12.54 11.64
N THR A 926 -19.69 -13.68 11.59
CA THR A 926 -18.36 -13.87 12.22
C THR A 926 -17.19 -13.60 11.27
N ARG A 927 -17.44 -13.21 10.03
CA ARG A 927 -16.41 -12.84 9.04
C ARG A 927 -16.05 -11.36 9.24
N ASP A 928 -14.79 -10.97 8.98
CA ASP A 928 -14.39 -9.56 9.06
C ASP A 928 -15.31 -8.71 8.18
N LYS A 929 -15.99 -7.76 8.83
CA LYS A 929 -17.04 -6.92 8.24
C LYS A 929 -16.55 -6.12 7.03
N ARG A 930 -15.27 -5.80 6.94
CA ARG A 930 -14.67 -5.10 5.79
C ARG A 930 -14.75 -5.95 4.53
N PHE A 931 -14.20 -7.17 4.57
CA PHE A 931 -14.23 -8.09 3.43
C PHE A 931 -15.65 -8.61 3.17
N ALA A 932 -16.47 -8.77 4.20
CA ALA A 932 -17.85 -9.22 4.05
C ALA A 932 -18.76 -8.16 3.37
N LEU A 933 -18.59 -6.87 3.68
CA LEU A 933 -19.28 -5.78 3.00
C LEU A 933 -18.73 -5.52 1.58
N SER A 934 -17.42 -5.68 1.35
CA SER A 934 -16.82 -5.63 0.00
C SER A 934 -17.38 -6.73 -0.91
N ASP A 935 -17.35 -8.01 -0.47
CA ASP A 935 -17.96 -9.15 -1.20
C ASP A 935 -19.45 -8.90 -1.53
N LEU A 936 -20.19 -8.28 -0.60
CA LEU A 936 -21.60 -7.94 -0.77
C LEU A 936 -21.81 -6.79 -1.76
N GLN A 937 -20.98 -5.74 -1.69
CA GLN A 937 -21.00 -4.59 -2.59
C GLN A 937 -20.67 -5.02 -4.03
N ASP A 938 -19.59 -5.78 -4.22
CA ASP A 938 -19.24 -6.40 -5.51
C ASP A 938 -20.36 -7.29 -6.03
N ALA A 939 -21.05 -8.00 -5.13
CA ALA A 939 -22.20 -8.79 -5.51
C ALA A 939 -23.38 -7.93 -6.01
N GLN A 940 -23.69 -6.82 -5.35
CA GLN A 940 -24.73 -5.87 -5.74
C GLN A 940 -24.39 -5.15 -7.06
N ILE A 941 -23.15 -4.68 -7.22
CA ILE A 941 -22.65 -4.08 -8.47
C ILE A 941 -22.75 -5.10 -9.61
N SER A 942 -22.34 -6.36 -9.39
CA SER A 942 -22.39 -7.42 -10.42
C SER A 942 -23.81 -7.83 -10.87
N VAL A 943 -24.86 -7.39 -10.16
CA VAL A 943 -26.27 -7.56 -10.54
C VAL A 943 -26.97 -6.24 -10.90
N GLY A 944 -26.21 -5.14 -10.98
CA GLY A 944 -26.71 -3.81 -11.33
C GLY A 944 -27.51 -3.10 -10.23
N ASP A 945 -27.49 -3.58 -8.98
CA ASP A 945 -28.16 -2.93 -7.85
C ASP A 945 -27.25 -1.86 -7.22
N LEU A 946 -27.06 -0.77 -7.95
CA LEU A 946 -26.19 0.35 -7.55
C LEU A 946 -26.69 1.03 -6.26
N ALA A 947 -28.00 1.00 -6.00
CA ALA A 947 -28.59 1.57 -4.79
C ALA A 947 -28.24 0.72 -3.55
N ALA A 948 -28.37 -0.61 -3.63
CA ALA A 948 -27.96 -1.49 -2.54
C ALA A 948 -26.42 -1.50 -2.34
N ALA A 949 -25.65 -1.38 -3.43
CA ALA A 949 -24.20 -1.22 -3.37
C ALA A 949 -23.79 0.07 -2.64
N TYR A 950 -24.50 1.18 -2.88
CA TYR A 950 -24.26 2.43 -2.16
C TYR A 950 -24.60 2.31 -0.67
N GLU A 951 -25.74 1.74 -0.29
CA GLU A 951 -26.07 1.56 1.12
C GLU A 951 -25.06 0.63 1.83
N THR A 952 -24.57 -0.40 1.15
CA THR A 952 -23.49 -1.27 1.66
C THR A 952 -22.17 -0.50 1.82
N LEU A 953 -21.81 0.37 0.87
CA LEU A 953 -20.65 1.26 0.96
C LEU A 953 -20.75 2.18 2.19
N ARG A 954 -21.94 2.73 2.49
CA ARG A 954 -22.16 3.59 3.68
C ARG A 954 -21.96 2.89 5.01
N GLU A 955 -22.22 1.58 5.07
CA GLU A 955 -21.94 0.77 6.27
C GLU A 955 -20.44 0.50 6.49
N GLN A 956 -19.59 0.81 5.51
CA GLN A 956 -18.14 0.67 5.64
C GLN A 956 -17.48 1.86 6.34
N THR A 957 -16.28 1.62 6.89
CA THR A 957 -15.46 2.67 7.50
C THR A 957 -15.10 3.75 6.48
N PRO A 958 -14.88 5.01 6.90
CA PRO A 958 -14.48 6.08 5.97
C PRO A 958 -13.23 5.77 5.15
N THR A 959 -12.26 5.05 5.73
CA THR A 959 -11.05 4.59 5.03
C THR A 959 -11.41 3.59 3.93
N ASN A 960 -12.17 2.54 4.25
CA ASN A 960 -12.63 1.56 3.26
C ASN A 960 -13.47 2.20 2.15
N ARG A 961 -14.36 3.14 2.50
CA ARG A 961 -15.16 3.88 1.51
C ARG A 961 -14.32 4.56 0.44
N ARG A 962 -13.11 5.04 0.78
CA ARG A 962 -12.19 5.67 -0.19
C ARG A 962 -11.67 4.66 -1.24
N TYR A 963 -11.42 3.41 -0.84
CA TYR A 963 -10.92 2.36 -1.74
C TYR A 963 -12.05 1.65 -2.51
N GLU A 964 -13.13 1.25 -1.83
CA GLU A 964 -14.23 0.48 -2.41
C GLU A 964 -15.21 1.32 -3.25
N MET A 965 -15.09 2.66 -3.21
CA MET A 965 -15.93 3.54 -4.03
C MET A 965 -15.53 3.53 -5.51
N ASP A 966 -14.29 3.23 -5.86
CA ASP A 966 -13.83 3.25 -7.27
C ASP A 966 -14.65 2.29 -8.16
N THR A 967 -14.95 1.08 -7.67
CA THR A 967 -15.78 0.09 -8.39
C THR A 967 -17.22 0.57 -8.57
N LEU A 968 -17.79 1.23 -7.57
CA LEU A 968 -19.15 1.79 -7.64
C LEU A 968 -19.20 3.04 -8.54
N LEU A 969 -18.21 3.91 -8.43
CA LEU A 969 -18.06 5.12 -9.23
C LEU A 969 -17.94 4.79 -10.72
N ASP A 970 -17.12 3.79 -11.06
CA ASP A 970 -17.00 3.28 -12.43
C ASP A 970 -18.32 2.69 -12.93
N ALA A 971 -18.99 1.85 -12.13
CA ALA A 971 -20.27 1.26 -12.49
C ALA A 971 -21.38 2.32 -12.73
N CYS A 972 -21.45 3.34 -11.87
CA CYS A 972 -22.35 4.48 -12.06
C CYS A 972 -22.00 5.30 -13.31
N ALA A 973 -20.71 5.54 -13.59
CA ALA A 973 -20.25 6.27 -14.77
C ALA A 973 -20.54 5.51 -16.07
N GLN A 974 -20.31 4.19 -16.11
CA GLN A 974 -20.65 3.32 -17.24
C GLN A 974 -22.16 3.24 -17.48
N ALA A 975 -22.96 3.20 -16.40
CA ALA A 975 -24.42 3.21 -16.49
C ALA A 975 -25.00 4.56 -16.95
N GLY A 976 -24.21 5.64 -16.93
CA GLY A 976 -24.65 7.00 -17.22
C GLY A 976 -25.40 7.68 -16.07
N GLU A 977 -25.29 7.15 -14.85
CA GLU A 977 -25.95 7.62 -13.63
C GLU A 977 -25.17 8.78 -13.00
N TYR A 978 -25.07 9.90 -13.72
CA TYR A 978 -24.18 11.01 -13.36
C TYR A 978 -24.57 11.73 -12.05
N GLY A 979 -25.83 11.61 -11.60
CA GLY A 979 -26.27 12.11 -10.30
C GLY A 979 -25.58 11.36 -9.15
N ALA A 980 -25.58 10.03 -9.24
CA ALA A 980 -24.87 9.14 -8.33
C ALA A 980 -23.36 9.39 -8.37
N VAL A 981 -22.75 9.53 -9.55
CA VAL A 981 -21.33 9.88 -9.69
C VAL A 981 -21.02 11.20 -8.98
N ARG A 982 -21.82 12.26 -9.19
CA ARG A 982 -21.66 13.54 -8.50
C ARG A 982 -21.75 13.37 -6.98
N GLN A 983 -22.78 12.67 -6.49
CA GLN A 983 -23.02 12.44 -5.06
C GLN A 983 -21.87 11.66 -4.38
N LEU A 984 -21.25 10.70 -5.07
CA LEU A 984 -20.08 9.96 -4.60
C LEU A 984 -18.84 10.87 -4.54
N LEU A 985 -18.58 11.64 -5.60
CA LEU A 985 -17.45 12.57 -5.64
C LEU A 985 -17.55 13.69 -4.59
N GLU A 986 -18.76 14.16 -4.29
CA GLU A 986 -19.00 15.19 -3.27
C GLU A 986 -18.73 14.71 -1.83
N GLN A 987 -18.69 13.38 -1.58
CA GLN A 987 -18.29 12.79 -0.30
C GLN A 987 -16.77 12.76 -0.10
N LEU A 988 -15.98 12.75 -1.19
CA LEU A 988 -14.52 12.82 -1.10
C LEU A 988 -14.05 14.23 -0.72
N PRO A 989 -12.98 14.39 0.08
CA PRO A 989 -12.36 15.68 0.30
C PRO A 989 -11.74 16.24 -1.00
N ALA A 990 -11.50 17.54 -1.03
CA ALA A 990 -10.87 18.25 -2.16
C ALA A 990 -9.56 18.93 -1.71
N GLU A 991 -8.84 18.28 -0.78
CA GLU A 991 -7.61 18.79 -0.17
C GLU A 991 -6.36 18.26 -0.87
N ASP A 992 -6.43 17.03 -1.41
CA ASP A 992 -5.40 16.37 -2.19
C ASP A 992 -5.87 16.10 -3.64
N LEU A 993 -4.92 15.99 -4.56
CA LEU A 993 -5.18 15.62 -5.95
C LEU A 993 -5.67 14.17 -6.08
N ASN A 994 -5.21 13.26 -5.21
CA ASN A 994 -5.58 11.85 -5.18
C ASN A 994 -6.99 11.59 -4.64
N ASP A 995 -7.67 12.60 -4.06
CA ASP A 995 -9.06 12.49 -3.62
C ASP A 995 -10.04 12.84 -4.76
N ARG A 996 -11.00 13.75 -4.51
CA ARG A 996 -12.09 14.12 -5.43
C ARG A 996 -11.58 14.44 -6.83
N THR A 997 -10.41 15.06 -6.96
CA THR A 997 -9.84 15.47 -8.25
C THR A 997 -9.50 14.28 -9.16
N GLN A 998 -8.77 13.29 -8.67
CA GLN A 998 -8.41 12.10 -9.46
C GLN A 998 -9.62 11.20 -9.71
N HIS A 999 -10.49 11.01 -8.71
CA HIS A 999 -11.71 10.21 -8.86
C HIS A 999 -12.68 10.85 -9.87
N ALA A 1000 -12.81 12.18 -9.88
CA ALA A 1000 -13.63 12.87 -10.89
C ALA A 1000 -13.04 12.73 -12.30
N LEU A 1001 -11.71 12.75 -12.45
CA LEU A 1001 -11.05 12.50 -13.73
C LEU A 1001 -11.24 11.05 -14.20
N ARG A 1002 -11.15 10.06 -13.30
CA ARG A 1002 -11.51 8.66 -13.54
C ARG A 1002 -12.94 8.52 -14.05
N ALA A 1003 -13.90 9.13 -13.35
CA ALA A 1003 -15.31 9.09 -13.74
C ALA A 1003 -15.55 9.77 -15.11
N LEU A 1004 -14.85 10.85 -15.43
CA LEU A 1004 -14.92 11.51 -16.75
C LEU A 1004 -14.38 10.61 -17.87
N ARG A 1005 -13.25 9.92 -17.67
CA ARG A 1005 -12.75 8.92 -18.62
C ARG A 1005 -13.77 7.79 -18.79
N MET A 1006 -14.23 7.23 -17.68
CA MET A 1006 -15.19 6.12 -17.68
C MET A 1006 -16.50 6.48 -18.39
N ALA A 1007 -17.01 7.69 -18.20
CA ALA A 1007 -18.23 8.18 -18.87
C ALA A 1007 -18.04 8.62 -20.35
N THR A 1008 -16.80 8.86 -20.81
CA THR A 1008 -16.53 9.31 -22.19
C THR A 1008 -16.00 8.20 -23.10
N CYS A 1009 -15.13 7.32 -22.61
CA CYS A 1009 -14.54 6.21 -23.36
C CYS A 1009 -14.82 4.83 -22.76
N GLY A 1010 -15.60 4.72 -21.68
CA GLY A 1010 -15.95 3.43 -21.05
C GLY A 1010 -14.83 2.77 -20.27
N ARG A 1011 -13.69 3.45 -20.07
CA ARG A 1011 -12.43 2.89 -19.55
C ARG A 1011 -11.65 3.93 -18.72
N ASN A 1012 -10.76 3.48 -17.83
CA ASN A 1012 -9.93 4.35 -16.98
C ASN A 1012 -8.42 4.13 -17.20
N TYR A 1013 -7.95 4.38 -18.42
CA TYR A 1013 -6.51 4.38 -18.72
C TYR A 1013 -6.01 5.78 -19.07
N GLY A 1014 -4.68 5.94 -19.02
CA GLY A 1014 -3.99 7.23 -19.05
C GLY A 1014 -4.32 8.10 -20.27
N PRO A 1015 -3.98 9.40 -20.19
CA PRO A 1015 -4.63 10.45 -20.94
C PRO A 1015 -4.67 10.20 -22.45
N CYS A 1016 -5.85 10.40 -23.02
CA CYS A 1016 -6.07 10.49 -24.45
C CYS A 1016 -5.40 11.77 -24.97
N TRP A 1017 -4.41 11.62 -25.86
CA TRP A 1017 -3.74 12.70 -26.60
C TRP A 1017 -3.74 12.34 -28.09
#